data_AF-A0A1U9KJH6-F1
#
_entry.id   AF-A0A1U9KJH6-F1
#
_cell.length_a   1.000
_cell.length_b   1.000
_cell.length_c   1.000
_cell.angle_alpha   90.00
_cell.angle_beta   90.00
_cell.angle_gamma   90.00
#
_symmetry.space_group_name_H-M   'P 1'
#
loop_
_entity.id
_entity.type
_entity.pdbx_description
1 polymer ?
#
loop_
_entity_poly.entity_id
_entity_poly.type
_entity_poly.pdbx_seq_one_letter_code
_entity_poly.pdbx_strand_id
1 'polypeptide(L)'
;MPCFELELFPVPDLIVDAPQQFERHSIEDLPAVLLVIPPKFMKEMATPDNKGEANLVDEIALSAISASGVEVSEADRRAWVDAVTADPALKMMHVTLSADKGVAVDLVAQLPSFRPLSKVDLTDTGFNARALVSQDQIHEQFVITDPNTIKTLLSKIVDARWQRCRALLSTLDRSQVIILAYRQIEALLHERAEDARGALARTRFYIASQDSGWLLGRISNRDAAYRCYRTIAEMAVCECPFVGGRIPGLTDIDEISAEIFHLVSSAEYSDAVKYKLVPGQLEFLPDGSLDTGDDGAQIAMPAYLRASLQEIVDVDVESYPEHFIAEFDSDSEDIFFGAYENEFGISVFDAVQISLALQSICVERRAHVIDLRRSEVLASAAFIEASIDDDQLDLFLQAFGLATRPAWDVPPKSFNGADIWPWLFERRLSLMVRPVLIVDTSDDPLLIYGVRHLEFSGQYSAHLLEDAIWSRELLRSEIAKSFYDTIVAKRGDDFEAEIVNLARAAGWHVIPKLQMRRLGAPKGLGEIDALAVHHATGIWMVIECKWCGQARTAREVMNWMQGFHGKGGDKLDHHLQRVTWIKNNLEKSAKQLSLALPTRVIGQIVSTQPVPLAFAQTVPADVGTLTKRQFVEALCILSGTVR
;
A
#
# COMPACT_ATOMS: atom_id res chain seq x y z
N MET A 1 -2.74 -35.91 -21.02
CA MET A 1 -3.93 -35.17 -20.54
C MET A 1 -4.50 -34.43 -21.73
N PRO A 2 -5.81 -34.52 -22.02
CA PRO A 2 -6.40 -33.75 -23.11
C PRO A 2 -6.35 -32.27 -22.72
N CYS A 3 -5.71 -31.46 -23.57
CA CYS A 3 -5.67 -30.02 -23.47
C CYS A 3 -7.07 -29.52 -23.80
N PHE A 4 -7.76 -28.90 -22.85
CA PHE A 4 -8.95 -28.11 -23.18
C PHE A 4 -8.45 -26.84 -23.86
N GLU A 5 -8.69 -26.71 -25.17
CA GLU A 5 -8.61 -25.41 -25.85
C GLU A 5 -9.70 -24.53 -25.25
N LEU A 6 -9.28 -23.53 -24.49
CA LEU A 6 -10.16 -22.49 -23.96
C LEU A 6 -10.28 -21.42 -25.05
N GLU A 7 -11.24 -21.60 -25.97
CA GLU A 7 -11.67 -20.51 -26.85
C GLU A 7 -12.44 -19.49 -26.01
N LEU A 8 -11.75 -18.42 -25.60
CA LEU A 8 -12.39 -17.24 -25.07
C LEU A 8 -13.09 -16.54 -26.23
N PHE A 9 -14.40 -16.76 -26.35
CA PHE A 9 -15.23 -15.93 -27.21
C PHE A 9 -15.16 -14.48 -26.72
N PRO A 10 -14.90 -13.49 -27.60
CA PRO A 10 -15.06 -12.09 -27.21
C PRO A 10 -16.50 -11.92 -26.73
N VAL A 11 -16.68 -11.36 -25.53
CA VAL A 11 -18.02 -10.94 -25.07
C VAL A 11 -18.49 -9.92 -26.12
N PRO A 12 -19.52 -10.22 -26.92
CA PRO A 12 -19.96 -9.30 -27.96
C PRO A 12 -20.47 -8.04 -27.28
N ASP A 13 -19.99 -6.86 -27.71
CA ASP A 13 -20.49 -5.56 -27.21
C ASP A 13 -22.02 -5.42 -27.37
N LEU A 14 -22.62 -6.22 -28.26
CA LEU A 14 -24.05 -6.55 -28.27
C LEU A 14 -24.25 -8.05 -28.57
N ILE A 15 -24.78 -8.81 -27.61
CA ILE A 15 -25.47 -10.07 -27.92
C ILE A 15 -26.82 -9.67 -28.53
N VAL A 16 -26.90 -9.64 -29.86
CA VAL A 16 -28.05 -9.11 -30.62
C VAL A 16 -29.33 -9.92 -30.39
N ASP A 17 -29.20 -11.19 -29.97
CA ASP A 17 -30.29 -12.13 -29.68
C ASP A 17 -30.47 -12.43 -28.18
N ALA A 18 -29.90 -11.62 -27.29
CA ALA A 18 -30.03 -11.88 -25.85
C ALA A 18 -31.44 -11.60 -25.33
N PRO A 19 -31.94 -12.40 -24.37
CA PRO A 19 -33.26 -12.19 -23.82
C PRO A 19 -33.32 -10.90 -23.00
N GLN A 20 -34.49 -10.26 -22.99
CA GLN A 20 -34.71 -9.06 -22.18
C GLN A 20 -34.97 -9.36 -20.70
N GLN A 21 -35.27 -10.61 -20.36
CA GLN A 21 -35.56 -11.10 -19.00
C GLN A 21 -34.92 -12.48 -18.83
N PHE A 22 -34.93 -13.03 -17.62
CA PHE A 22 -34.50 -14.41 -17.40
C PHE A 22 -35.38 -15.38 -18.20
N GLU A 23 -34.76 -16.29 -18.93
CA GLU A 23 -35.46 -17.38 -19.62
C GLU A 23 -35.06 -18.72 -19.02
N ARG A 24 -36.02 -19.65 -18.96
CA ARG A 24 -35.84 -20.98 -18.40
C ARG A 24 -36.27 -22.00 -19.44
N HIS A 25 -35.33 -22.83 -19.87
CA HIS A 25 -35.57 -23.87 -20.88
C HIS A 25 -35.33 -25.24 -20.25
N SER A 26 -36.37 -26.07 -20.18
CA SER A 26 -36.22 -27.47 -19.76
C SER A 26 -35.40 -28.22 -20.80
N ILE A 27 -34.44 -29.03 -20.34
CA ILE A 27 -33.62 -29.85 -21.24
C ILE A 27 -34.33 -31.20 -21.41
N GLU A 28 -34.66 -31.57 -22.64
CA GLU A 28 -35.27 -32.88 -22.93
C GLU A 28 -34.36 -34.02 -22.43
N ASP A 29 -34.97 -35.05 -21.84
CA ASP A 29 -34.31 -36.25 -21.32
C ASP A 29 -33.30 -36.05 -20.17
N LEU A 30 -33.22 -34.85 -19.58
CA LEU A 30 -32.41 -34.58 -18.39
C LEU A 30 -33.22 -33.82 -17.31
N PRO A 31 -33.06 -34.12 -16.01
CA PRO A 31 -33.65 -33.33 -14.93
C PRO A 31 -32.86 -32.02 -14.74
N ALA A 32 -32.79 -31.20 -15.79
CA ALA A 32 -31.97 -30.01 -15.86
C ALA A 32 -32.75 -28.86 -16.52
N VAL A 33 -32.47 -27.63 -16.06
CA VAL A 33 -33.01 -26.39 -16.63
C VAL A 33 -31.83 -25.52 -17.04
N LEU A 34 -31.87 -25.04 -18.28
CA LEU A 34 -30.99 -23.99 -18.77
C LEU A 34 -31.59 -22.63 -18.38
N LEU A 35 -30.91 -21.92 -17.49
CA LEU A 35 -31.21 -20.53 -17.15
C LEU A 35 -30.40 -19.60 -18.03
N VAL A 36 -31.06 -18.77 -18.84
CA VAL A 36 -30.40 -17.75 -19.67
C VAL A 36 -30.51 -16.40 -18.97
N ILE A 37 -29.35 -15.82 -18.65
CA ILE A 37 -29.24 -14.56 -17.91
C ILE A 37 -29.25 -13.39 -18.90
N PRO A 38 -30.13 -12.39 -18.74
CA PRO A 38 -30.19 -11.25 -19.65
C PRO A 38 -28.98 -10.31 -19.44
N PRO A 39 -28.37 -9.73 -20.49
CA PRO A 39 -27.17 -8.88 -20.36
C PRO A 39 -27.36 -7.69 -19.41
N LYS A 40 -28.57 -7.13 -19.37
CA LYS A 40 -28.91 -6.02 -18.45
C LYS A 40 -28.72 -6.38 -16.98
N PHE A 41 -28.81 -7.67 -16.63
CA PHE A 41 -28.64 -8.15 -15.26
C PHE A 41 -27.22 -7.88 -14.73
N MET A 42 -26.21 -7.80 -15.59
CA MET A 42 -24.85 -7.42 -15.18
C MET A 42 -24.81 -6.03 -14.53
N LYS A 43 -25.69 -5.11 -14.96
CA LYS A 43 -25.84 -3.79 -14.31
C LYS A 43 -26.51 -3.88 -12.95
N GLU A 44 -27.45 -4.82 -12.78
CA GLU A 44 -28.10 -5.08 -11.48
C GLU A 44 -27.15 -5.75 -10.49
N MET A 45 -26.13 -6.46 -10.99
CA MET A 45 -25.05 -7.07 -10.21
C MET A 45 -23.97 -6.07 -9.76
N ALA A 46 -23.88 -4.91 -10.42
CA ALA A 46 -22.94 -3.83 -10.13
C ALA A 46 -23.40 -2.96 -8.94
N THR A 47 -23.73 -3.61 -7.82
CA THR A 47 -24.03 -2.96 -6.54
C THR A 47 -23.05 -3.43 -5.45
N PRO A 48 -22.77 -2.60 -4.42
CA PRO A 48 -21.90 -2.99 -3.31
C PRO A 48 -22.48 -4.14 -2.47
N ASP A 49 -23.80 -4.31 -2.43
CA ASP A 49 -24.44 -5.39 -1.70
C ASP A 49 -24.65 -6.65 -2.57
N ASN A 50 -25.06 -7.74 -1.92
CA ASN A 50 -25.38 -9.00 -2.58
C ASN A 50 -26.81 -9.05 -3.20
N LYS A 51 -27.49 -7.91 -3.42
CA LYS A 51 -28.88 -7.92 -3.94
C LYS A 51 -29.02 -8.61 -5.29
N GLY A 52 -28.10 -8.35 -6.21
CA GLY A 52 -28.06 -9.04 -7.49
C GLY A 52 -27.90 -10.56 -7.32
N GLU A 53 -27.07 -10.99 -6.36
CA GLU A 53 -26.87 -12.41 -6.07
C GLU A 53 -28.11 -13.06 -5.48
N ALA A 54 -28.80 -12.38 -4.57
CA ALA A 54 -30.07 -12.82 -4.02
C ALA A 54 -31.12 -13.02 -5.13
N ASN A 55 -31.17 -12.11 -6.11
CA ASN A 55 -32.03 -12.27 -7.28
C ASN A 55 -31.61 -13.47 -8.14
N LEU A 56 -30.31 -13.67 -8.38
CA LEU A 56 -29.82 -14.83 -9.13
C LEU A 56 -30.12 -16.16 -8.40
N VAL A 57 -29.96 -16.21 -7.09
CA VAL A 57 -30.26 -17.39 -6.27
C VAL A 57 -31.77 -17.67 -6.29
N ASP A 58 -32.63 -16.66 -6.23
CA ASP A 58 -34.08 -16.83 -6.37
C ASP A 58 -34.45 -17.42 -7.74
N GLU A 59 -33.80 -16.96 -8.81
CA GLU A 59 -33.95 -17.46 -10.17
C GLU A 59 -33.48 -18.92 -10.34
N ILE A 60 -32.36 -19.28 -9.71
CA ILE A 60 -31.86 -20.65 -9.65
C ILE A 60 -32.83 -21.54 -8.87
N ALA A 61 -33.32 -21.08 -7.70
CA ALA A 61 -34.27 -21.82 -6.88
C ALA A 61 -35.58 -22.08 -7.63
N LEU A 62 -36.13 -21.05 -8.29
CA LEU A 62 -37.31 -21.16 -9.16
C LEU A 62 -37.11 -22.20 -10.26
N SER A 63 -35.93 -22.17 -10.92
CA SER A 63 -35.59 -23.12 -11.98
C SER A 63 -35.52 -24.56 -11.47
N ALA A 64 -34.89 -24.78 -10.31
CA ALA A 64 -34.78 -26.10 -9.70
C ALA A 64 -36.14 -26.65 -9.23
N ILE A 65 -36.99 -25.80 -8.62
CA ILE A 65 -38.36 -26.16 -8.22
C ILE A 65 -39.16 -26.62 -9.44
N SER A 66 -39.13 -25.82 -10.52
CA SER A 66 -39.80 -26.16 -11.78
C SER A 66 -39.31 -27.47 -12.38
N ALA A 67 -38.01 -27.76 -12.31
CA ALA A 67 -37.43 -29.01 -12.82
C ALA A 67 -37.85 -30.24 -12.00
N SER A 68 -37.97 -30.06 -10.67
CA SER A 68 -38.28 -31.15 -9.73
C SER A 68 -39.75 -31.57 -9.74
N GLY A 69 -40.66 -30.71 -10.21
CA GLY A 69 -42.10 -30.92 -10.14
C GLY A 69 -42.68 -30.87 -8.71
N VAL A 70 -41.88 -30.42 -7.72
CA VAL A 70 -42.31 -30.26 -6.33
C VAL A 70 -42.95 -28.89 -6.15
N GLU A 71 -44.10 -28.83 -5.47
CA GLU A 71 -44.70 -27.56 -5.05
C GLU A 71 -43.99 -27.01 -3.80
N VAL A 72 -43.44 -25.81 -3.92
CA VAL A 72 -42.81 -25.06 -2.83
C VAL A 72 -43.48 -23.69 -2.74
N SER A 73 -43.82 -23.25 -1.52
CA SER A 73 -44.45 -21.94 -1.33
C SER A 73 -43.45 -20.80 -1.60
N GLU A 74 -43.96 -19.64 -2.02
CA GLU A 74 -43.11 -18.45 -2.19
C GLU A 74 -42.41 -18.04 -0.88
N ALA A 75 -43.07 -18.23 0.26
CA ALA A 75 -42.50 -17.95 1.57
C ALA A 75 -41.32 -18.87 1.91
N ASP A 76 -41.45 -20.17 1.66
CA ASP A 76 -40.37 -21.14 1.91
C ASP A 76 -39.18 -20.90 0.96
N ARG A 77 -39.47 -20.64 -0.33
CA ARG A 77 -38.44 -20.28 -1.31
C ARG A 77 -37.68 -19.03 -0.88
N ARG A 78 -38.41 -17.98 -0.46
CA ARG A 78 -37.78 -16.74 -0.02
C ARG A 78 -36.96 -16.94 1.25
N ALA A 79 -37.43 -17.77 2.18
CA ALA A 79 -36.65 -18.14 3.36
C ALA A 79 -35.35 -18.88 3.00
N TRP A 80 -35.32 -19.69 1.93
CA TRP A 80 -34.07 -20.29 1.44
C TRP A 80 -33.11 -19.25 0.86
N VAL A 81 -33.62 -18.34 0.02
CA VAL A 81 -32.80 -17.24 -0.55
C VAL A 81 -32.23 -16.39 0.58
N ASP A 82 -33.07 -15.93 1.50
CA ASP A 82 -32.65 -15.09 2.63
C ASP A 82 -31.67 -15.83 3.55
N ALA A 83 -31.76 -17.16 3.68
CA ALA A 83 -30.79 -17.95 4.44
C ALA A 83 -29.43 -18.07 3.72
N VAL A 84 -29.42 -18.14 2.39
CA VAL A 84 -28.18 -18.22 1.58
C VAL A 84 -27.50 -16.85 1.46
N THR A 85 -28.28 -15.77 1.29
CA THR A 85 -27.79 -14.40 1.09
C THR A 85 -27.96 -13.51 2.33
N ALA A 86 -27.94 -14.11 3.52
CA ALA A 86 -28.33 -13.49 4.78
C ALA A 86 -27.54 -12.22 5.15
N ASP A 87 -26.25 -12.17 4.81
CA ASP A 87 -25.39 -11.02 5.05
C ASP A 87 -25.19 -10.24 3.74
N PRO A 88 -25.78 -9.03 3.58
CA PRO A 88 -25.61 -8.21 2.39
C PRO A 88 -24.17 -7.84 2.06
N ALA A 89 -23.26 -7.91 3.04
CA ALA A 89 -21.85 -7.61 2.87
C ALA A 89 -21.03 -8.80 2.33
N LEU A 90 -21.59 -10.02 2.30
CA LEU A 90 -20.95 -11.21 1.74
C LEU A 90 -21.27 -11.36 0.25
N LYS A 91 -20.79 -10.42 -0.57
CA LYS A 91 -20.86 -10.49 -2.03
C LYS A 91 -19.77 -11.43 -2.58
N MET A 92 -20.11 -12.33 -3.49
CA MET A 92 -19.17 -13.27 -4.12
C MET A 92 -18.76 -12.86 -5.54
N MET A 93 -19.69 -12.33 -6.33
CA MET A 93 -19.53 -11.93 -7.72
C MET A 93 -19.40 -10.41 -7.82
N HIS A 94 -18.21 -9.93 -8.18
CA HIS A 94 -17.87 -8.52 -8.26
C HIS A 94 -17.89 -8.05 -9.72
N VAL A 95 -19.03 -7.51 -10.17
CA VAL A 95 -19.15 -6.89 -11.49
C VAL A 95 -18.74 -5.43 -11.37
N THR A 96 -17.61 -5.08 -11.99
CA THR A 96 -17.11 -3.70 -12.02
C THR A 96 -17.40 -3.06 -13.37
N LEU A 97 -17.65 -1.76 -13.36
CA LEU A 97 -17.97 -0.97 -14.56
C LEU A 97 -16.72 -0.31 -15.18
N SER A 98 -15.55 -0.46 -14.55
CA SER A 98 -14.31 0.19 -14.98
C SER A 98 -13.54 -0.63 -16.01
N ALA A 99 -12.94 0.05 -16.98
CA ALA A 99 -12.08 -0.53 -18.01
C ALA A 99 -10.62 -0.65 -17.53
N ASP A 100 -10.38 -1.32 -16.39
CA ASP A 100 -9.03 -1.68 -15.93
C ASP A 100 -8.36 -2.55 -17.01
N LYS A 101 -7.26 -2.05 -17.58
CA LYS A 101 -6.52 -2.77 -18.64
C LYS A 101 -5.89 -4.06 -18.12
N GLY A 102 -5.51 -4.12 -16.85
CA GLY A 102 -5.10 -5.36 -16.20
C GLY A 102 -6.22 -6.40 -16.18
N VAL A 103 -7.48 -6.00 -15.90
CA VAL A 103 -8.63 -6.92 -16.00
C VAL A 103 -8.87 -7.34 -17.46
N ALA A 104 -8.72 -6.42 -18.41
CA ALA A 104 -8.83 -6.77 -19.82
C ALA A 104 -7.77 -7.81 -20.24
N VAL A 105 -6.52 -7.71 -19.74
CA VAL A 105 -5.49 -8.73 -19.98
C VAL A 105 -5.83 -10.04 -19.27
N ASP A 106 -6.33 -10.01 -18.03
CA ASP A 106 -6.76 -11.21 -17.27
C ASP A 106 -7.80 -12.04 -18.05
N LEU A 107 -8.62 -11.40 -18.90
CA LEU A 107 -9.63 -12.06 -19.74
C LEU A 107 -9.08 -12.70 -21.01
N VAL A 108 -7.89 -12.32 -21.48
CA VAL A 108 -7.33 -12.77 -22.78
C VAL A 108 -6.01 -13.51 -22.67
N ALA A 109 -5.35 -13.45 -21.51
CA ALA A 109 -4.06 -14.06 -21.22
C ALA A 109 -4.19 -15.16 -20.15
N GLN A 110 -3.14 -15.98 -20.03
CA GLN A 110 -3.06 -16.92 -18.91
C GLN A 110 -2.83 -16.17 -17.61
N LEU A 111 -3.74 -16.35 -16.64
CA LEU A 111 -3.65 -15.69 -15.35
C LEU A 111 -2.30 -15.95 -14.65
N PRO A 112 -1.68 -14.91 -14.10
CA PRO A 112 -0.41 -15.03 -13.42
C PRO A 112 -0.63 -15.70 -12.04
N SER A 113 0.23 -16.64 -11.67
CA SER A 113 0.14 -17.34 -10.38
C SER A 113 1.07 -16.69 -9.35
N PHE A 114 0.48 -16.16 -8.28
CA PHE A 114 1.24 -15.55 -7.21
C PHE A 114 2.05 -16.59 -6.44
N ARG A 115 3.34 -16.29 -6.26
CA ARG A 115 4.27 -17.10 -5.46
C ARG A 115 4.63 -16.32 -4.19
N PRO A 116 4.09 -16.68 -3.01
CA PRO A 116 4.50 -16.07 -1.75
C PRO A 116 5.92 -16.46 -1.38
N LEU A 117 6.57 -15.68 -0.52
CA LEU A 117 7.86 -16.07 0.05
C LEU A 117 7.66 -17.30 0.93
N SER A 118 8.29 -18.42 0.56
CA SER A 118 8.20 -19.69 1.26
C SER A 118 8.95 -19.63 2.59
N LYS A 119 8.31 -20.04 3.68
CA LYS A 119 8.98 -20.18 4.99
C LYS A 119 10.17 -21.15 4.93
N VAL A 120 10.10 -22.17 4.08
CA VAL A 120 11.17 -23.16 3.93
C VAL A 120 12.41 -22.51 3.34
N ASP A 121 12.27 -21.79 2.22
CA ASP A 121 13.40 -21.14 1.53
C ASP A 121 14.00 -20.02 2.39
N LEU A 122 13.15 -19.26 3.10
CA LEU A 122 13.61 -18.27 4.06
C LEU A 122 14.39 -18.90 5.21
N THR A 123 13.95 -20.04 5.73
CA THR A 123 14.66 -20.73 6.82
C THR A 123 15.99 -21.29 6.34
N ASP A 124 15.99 -21.98 5.19
CA ASP A 124 17.19 -22.62 4.63
C ASP A 124 18.28 -21.59 4.30
N THR A 125 17.90 -20.50 3.63
CA THR A 125 18.81 -19.40 3.30
C THR A 125 19.28 -18.65 4.55
N GLY A 126 18.45 -18.61 5.60
CA GLY A 126 18.74 -17.95 6.87
C GLY A 126 19.83 -18.65 7.67
N PHE A 127 20.02 -19.96 7.49
CA PHE A 127 21.10 -20.70 8.13
C PHE A 127 22.47 -20.14 7.76
N ASN A 128 23.44 -20.37 8.65
CA ASN A 128 24.84 -19.99 8.44
C ASN A 128 25.10 -18.49 8.24
N ALA A 129 24.21 -17.60 8.68
CA ALA A 129 24.50 -16.16 8.72
C ALA A 129 25.81 -15.86 9.47
N ARG A 130 26.12 -16.64 10.52
CA ARG A 130 27.41 -16.60 11.23
C ARG A 130 28.61 -16.84 10.31
N ALA A 131 28.52 -17.81 9.40
CA ALA A 131 29.60 -18.17 8.49
C ALA A 131 29.93 -17.05 7.49
N LEU A 132 28.99 -16.13 7.24
CA LEU A 132 29.20 -14.97 6.37
C LEU A 132 30.13 -13.92 6.97
N VAL A 133 30.27 -13.92 8.30
CA VAL A 133 31.02 -12.88 9.04
C VAL A 133 32.19 -13.41 9.86
N SER A 134 32.31 -14.74 9.98
CA SER A 134 33.37 -15.39 10.76
C SER A 134 34.57 -15.79 9.89
N GLN A 135 35.58 -14.91 9.82
CA GLN A 135 36.96 -15.41 9.69
C GLN A 135 37.83 -15.09 10.91
N ASP A 136 37.59 -14.02 11.70
CA ASP A 136 38.56 -13.69 12.78
C ASP A 136 38.03 -13.07 14.10
N GLN A 137 36.72 -12.87 14.33
CA GLN A 137 36.31 -11.96 15.45
C GLN A 137 35.10 -12.33 16.33
N ILE A 138 34.39 -13.45 16.13
CA ILE A 138 33.26 -13.80 17.00
C ILE A 138 33.70 -14.89 17.99
N HIS A 139 34.51 -14.47 18.98
CA HIS A 139 34.82 -15.29 20.15
C HIS A 139 33.58 -15.42 21.03
N GLU A 140 33.08 -16.64 21.22
CA GLU A 140 32.26 -17.18 22.35
C GLU A 140 31.08 -16.37 22.93
N GLN A 141 30.79 -15.15 22.47
CA GLN A 141 29.67 -14.33 22.93
C GLN A 141 28.40 -14.79 22.24
N PHE A 142 27.45 -15.29 23.04
CA PHE A 142 26.12 -15.71 22.60
C PHE A 142 25.23 -14.51 22.25
N VAL A 143 25.37 -13.39 22.98
CA VAL A 143 24.54 -12.19 22.77
C VAL A 143 25.41 -10.95 22.63
N ILE A 144 25.19 -10.19 21.57
CA ILE A 144 25.85 -8.94 21.22
C ILE A 144 24.88 -7.79 21.47
N THR A 145 25.30 -6.79 22.24
CA THR A 145 24.43 -5.66 22.64
C THR A 145 25.00 -4.29 22.28
N ASP A 146 26.27 -4.20 21.86
CA ASP A 146 26.88 -2.94 21.44
C ASP A 146 26.35 -2.51 20.05
N PRO A 147 25.66 -1.36 19.93
CA PRO A 147 25.03 -0.95 18.67
C PRO A 147 26.00 -0.79 17.50
N ASN A 148 27.25 -0.38 17.75
CA ASN A 148 28.25 -0.21 16.70
C ASN A 148 28.74 -1.56 16.17
N THR A 149 28.94 -2.52 17.06
CA THR A 149 29.28 -3.90 16.73
C THR A 149 28.15 -4.56 15.95
N ILE A 150 26.91 -4.43 16.41
CA ILE A 150 25.71 -4.91 15.70
C ILE A 150 25.65 -4.32 14.30
N LYS A 151 25.74 -2.99 14.16
CA LYS A 151 25.74 -2.32 12.85
C LYS A 151 26.83 -2.86 11.93
N THR A 152 28.05 -3.05 12.46
CA THR A 152 29.20 -3.52 11.67
C THR A 152 28.96 -4.96 11.18
N LEU A 153 28.47 -5.84 12.05
CA LEU A 153 28.15 -7.22 11.69
C LEU A 153 27.04 -7.30 10.66
N LEU A 154 25.92 -6.61 10.89
CA LEU A 154 24.80 -6.60 9.97
C LEU A 154 25.16 -6.01 8.62
N SER A 155 26.02 -4.97 8.58
CA SER A 155 26.53 -4.42 7.31
C SER A 155 27.34 -5.48 6.53
N LYS A 156 28.20 -6.24 7.21
CA LYS A 156 28.93 -7.35 6.56
C LYS A 156 28.00 -8.46 6.08
N ILE A 157 26.92 -8.75 6.82
CA ILE A 157 25.91 -9.73 6.40
C ILE A 157 25.19 -9.21 5.15
N VAL A 158 24.74 -7.96 5.14
CA VAL A 158 24.13 -7.30 3.97
C VAL A 158 25.05 -7.41 2.76
N ASP A 159 26.33 -7.07 2.90
CA ASP A 159 27.31 -7.16 1.81
C ASP A 159 27.49 -8.60 1.32
N ALA A 160 27.60 -9.57 2.22
CA ALA A 160 27.78 -10.98 1.87
C ALA A 160 26.54 -11.57 1.16
N ARG A 161 25.34 -11.23 1.63
CA ARG A 161 24.06 -11.62 1.00
C ARG A 161 23.94 -10.99 -0.39
N TRP A 162 24.32 -9.72 -0.53
CA TRP A 162 24.41 -9.06 -1.84
C TRP A 162 25.37 -9.79 -2.79
N GLN A 163 26.58 -10.16 -2.33
CA GLN A 163 27.52 -10.90 -3.19
C GLN A 163 26.97 -12.26 -3.64
N ARG A 164 26.15 -12.94 -2.84
CA ARG A 164 25.47 -14.17 -3.26
C ARG A 164 24.43 -13.91 -4.35
N CYS A 165 23.57 -12.90 -4.19
CA CYS A 165 22.65 -12.48 -5.24
C CYS A 165 23.40 -12.19 -6.53
N ARG A 166 24.49 -11.40 -6.45
CA ARG A 166 25.32 -11.06 -7.60
C ARG A 166 25.93 -12.28 -8.27
N ALA A 167 26.47 -13.21 -7.49
CA ALA A 167 27.07 -14.44 -8.01
C ALA A 167 26.04 -15.26 -8.80
N LEU A 168 24.83 -15.45 -8.27
CA LEU A 168 23.74 -16.13 -8.96
C LEU A 168 23.33 -15.38 -10.24
N LEU A 169 22.98 -14.09 -10.12
CA LEU A 169 22.53 -13.26 -11.23
C LEU A 169 23.52 -13.21 -12.39
N SER A 170 24.83 -13.17 -12.10
CA SER A 170 25.89 -13.14 -13.14
C SER A 170 25.92 -14.37 -14.05
N THR A 171 25.25 -15.46 -13.66
CA THR A 171 25.17 -16.70 -14.44
C THR A 171 23.87 -16.84 -15.24
N LEU A 172 22.88 -15.98 -14.97
CA LEU A 172 21.53 -16.10 -15.50
C LEU A 172 21.29 -15.19 -16.70
N ASP A 173 20.40 -15.59 -17.60
CA ASP A 173 19.97 -14.73 -18.70
C ASP A 173 19.19 -13.52 -18.17
N ARG A 174 19.64 -12.31 -18.53
CA ARG A 174 19.09 -11.05 -18.02
C ARG A 174 17.60 -10.89 -18.33
N SER A 175 17.21 -11.05 -19.59
CA SER A 175 15.83 -10.83 -20.01
C SER A 175 14.90 -11.84 -19.36
N GLN A 176 15.31 -13.11 -19.28
CA GLN A 176 14.49 -14.15 -18.66
C GLN A 176 14.32 -13.95 -17.14
N VAL A 177 15.34 -13.49 -16.41
CA VAL A 177 15.21 -13.16 -14.98
C VAL A 177 14.23 -12.00 -14.79
N ILE A 178 14.38 -10.95 -15.61
CA ILE A 178 13.51 -9.77 -15.54
C ILE A 178 12.05 -10.16 -15.84
N ILE A 179 11.80 -10.94 -16.89
CA ILE A 179 10.45 -11.39 -17.27
C ILE A 179 9.84 -12.22 -16.14
N LEU A 180 10.58 -13.15 -15.54
CA LEU A 180 10.07 -13.93 -14.40
C LEU A 180 9.76 -13.03 -13.20
N ALA A 181 10.63 -12.07 -12.87
CA ALA A 181 10.38 -11.12 -11.79
C ALA A 181 9.12 -10.27 -12.04
N TYR A 182 8.93 -9.75 -13.26
CA TYR A 182 7.70 -9.03 -13.64
C TYR A 182 6.47 -9.91 -13.60
N ARG A 183 6.54 -11.17 -14.03
CA ARG A 183 5.40 -12.10 -13.91
C ARG A 183 4.97 -12.28 -12.45
N GLN A 184 5.92 -12.38 -11.53
CA GLN A 184 5.61 -12.46 -10.10
C GLN A 184 5.04 -11.15 -9.54
N ILE A 185 5.51 -10.00 -10.04
CA ILE A 185 4.96 -8.68 -9.71
C ILE A 185 3.52 -8.55 -10.21
N GLU A 186 3.24 -8.91 -11.46
CA GLU A 186 1.89 -8.87 -12.05
C GLU A 186 0.94 -9.81 -11.31
N ALA A 187 1.39 -11.03 -10.97
CA ALA A 187 0.63 -11.96 -10.15
C ALA A 187 0.23 -11.38 -8.79
N LEU A 188 1.19 -10.69 -8.16
CA LEU A 188 0.99 -10.06 -6.87
C LEU A 188 0.02 -8.89 -6.93
N LEU A 189 0.14 -8.05 -7.97
CA LEU A 189 -0.75 -6.90 -8.17
C LEU A 189 -2.16 -7.36 -8.54
N HIS A 190 -2.30 -8.47 -9.28
CA HIS A 190 -3.60 -9.13 -9.49
C HIS A 190 -4.23 -9.56 -8.16
N GLU A 191 -3.49 -10.26 -7.29
CA GLU A 191 -3.99 -10.64 -5.95
C GLU A 191 -4.37 -9.42 -5.10
N ARG A 192 -3.61 -8.31 -5.21
CA ARG A 192 -3.95 -7.05 -4.52
C ARG A 192 -5.26 -6.45 -5.03
N ALA A 193 -5.45 -6.42 -6.34
CA ALA A 193 -6.68 -5.93 -6.96
C ALA A 193 -7.89 -6.80 -6.58
N GLU A 194 -7.71 -8.12 -6.51
CA GLU A 194 -8.73 -9.07 -6.04
C GLU A 194 -9.05 -8.88 -4.56
N ASP A 195 -8.04 -8.65 -3.71
CA ASP A 195 -8.24 -8.38 -2.28
C ASP A 195 -9.04 -7.09 -2.08
N ALA A 196 -8.69 -5.99 -2.76
CA ALA A 196 -9.43 -4.72 -2.70
C ALA A 196 -10.86 -4.87 -3.22
N ARG A 197 -11.04 -5.50 -4.39
CA ARG A 197 -12.37 -5.77 -4.97
C ARG A 197 -13.25 -6.65 -4.09
N GLY A 198 -12.69 -7.43 -3.18
CA GLY A 198 -13.43 -8.28 -2.25
C GLY A 198 -13.31 -7.85 -0.79
N ALA A 199 -12.80 -6.64 -0.50
CA ALA A 199 -12.35 -6.26 0.85
C ALA A 199 -13.46 -6.40 1.91
N LEU A 200 -14.67 -5.92 1.59
CA LEU A 200 -15.84 -6.02 2.47
C LEU A 200 -16.20 -7.48 2.78
N ALA A 201 -16.37 -8.31 1.74
CA ALA A 201 -16.77 -9.71 1.89
C ALA A 201 -15.70 -10.55 2.61
N ARG A 202 -14.42 -10.38 2.23
CA ARG A 202 -13.28 -11.07 2.85
C ARG A 202 -13.17 -10.69 4.33
N THR A 203 -13.20 -9.40 4.66
CA THR A 203 -13.10 -8.94 6.05
C THR A 203 -14.24 -9.48 6.90
N ARG A 204 -15.48 -9.46 6.39
CA ARG A 204 -16.64 -10.07 7.06
C ARG A 204 -16.46 -11.56 7.31
N PHE A 205 -15.97 -12.29 6.31
CA PHE A 205 -15.69 -13.72 6.43
C PHE A 205 -14.61 -14.01 7.49
N TYR A 206 -13.50 -13.26 7.50
CA TYR A 206 -12.41 -13.46 8.45
C TYR A 206 -12.76 -13.05 9.89
N ILE A 207 -13.56 -12.00 10.07
CA ILE A 207 -14.10 -11.64 11.39
C ILE A 207 -14.96 -12.79 11.92
N ALA A 208 -15.84 -13.36 11.08
CA ALA A 208 -16.66 -14.51 11.45
C ALA A 208 -15.82 -15.77 11.77
N SER A 209 -14.67 -15.96 11.13
CA SER A 209 -13.78 -17.11 11.36
C SER A 209 -12.82 -16.95 12.54
N GLN A 210 -12.81 -15.80 13.23
CA GLN A 210 -11.82 -15.43 14.26
C GLN A 210 -10.36 -15.45 13.79
N ASP A 211 -10.10 -15.38 12.48
CA ASP A 211 -8.76 -15.48 11.89
C ASP A 211 -8.30 -14.15 11.25
N SER A 212 -8.47 -13.05 11.98
CA SER A 212 -8.04 -11.72 11.52
C SER A 212 -6.52 -11.61 11.34
N GLY A 213 -5.73 -12.45 12.02
CA GLY A 213 -4.28 -12.50 11.90
C GLY A 213 -3.80 -13.02 10.54
N TRP A 214 -4.55 -13.94 9.91
CA TRP A 214 -4.18 -14.51 8.62
C TRP A 214 -4.17 -13.47 7.50
N LEU A 215 -5.19 -12.60 7.42
CA LEU A 215 -5.28 -11.57 6.38
C LEU A 215 -4.09 -10.60 6.46
N LEU A 216 -3.76 -10.15 7.67
CA LEU A 216 -2.62 -9.27 7.92
C LEU A 216 -1.29 -9.98 7.58
N GLY A 217 -1.15 -11.26 7.92
CA GLY A 217 0.02 -12.08 7.56
C GLY A 217 0.18 -12.25 6.05
N ARG A 218 -0.93 -12.44 5.32
CA ARG A 218 -0.96 -12.52 3.86
C ARG A 218 -0.56 -11.20 3.21
N ILE A 219 -1.12 -10.08 3.66
CA ILE A 219 -0.75 -8.74 3.16
C ILE A 219 0.74 -8.47 3.43
N SER A 220 1.22 -8.78 4.62
CA SER A 220 2.64 -8.60 4.99
C SER A 220 3.57 -9.46 4.12
N ASN A 221 3.25 -10.74 3.89
CA ASN A 221 4.04 -11.60 3.01
C ASN A 221 4.02 -11.09 1.57
N ARG A 222 2.86 -10.63 1.08
CA ARG A 222 2.73 -10.02 -0.24
C ARG A 222 3.65 -8.81 -0.37
N ASP A 223 3.60 -7.85 0.55
CA ASP A 223 4.44 -6.64 0.48
C ASP A 223 5.94 -6.98 0.54
N ALA A 224 6.32 -7.98 1.34
CA ALA A 224 7.69 -8.50 1.38
C ALA A 224 8.10 -9.14 0.04
N ALA A 225 7.22 -9.96 -0.56
CA ALA A 225 7.44 -10.59 -1.85
C ALA A 225 7.57 -9.54 -2.97
N TYR A 226 6.69 -8.53 -3.01
CA TYR A 226 6.77 -7.42 -3.96
C TYR A 226 8.12 -6.71 -3.86
N ARG A 227 8.58 -6.44 -2.64
CA ARG A 227 9.91 -5.87 -2.37
C ARG A 227 11.04 -6.75 -2.88
N CYS A 228 10.97 -8.06 -2.70
CA CYS A 228 11.99 -8.97 -3.24
C CYS A 228 11.96 -8.97 -4.76
N TYR A 229 10.80 -9.20 -5.40
CA TYR A 229 10.71 -9.33 -6.86
C TYR A 229 11.11 -8.05 -7.60
N ARG A 230 10.70 -6.87 -7.12
CA ARG A 230 11.17 -5.60 -7.73
C ARG A 230 12.68 -5.44 -7.58
N THR A 231 13.24 -5.83 -6.43
CA THR A 231 14.69 -5.77 -6.19
C THR A 231 15.45 -6.75 -7.10
N ILE A 232 14.90 -7.95 -7.35
CA ILE A 232 15.47 -8.90 -8.33
C ILE A 232 15.56 -8.23 -9.70
N ALA A 233 14.47 -7.62 -10.18
CA ALA A 233 14.44 -6.96 -11.48
C ALA A 233 15.44 -5.79 -11.55
N GLU A 234 15.49 -4.96 -10.50
CA GLU A 234 16.44 -3.84 -10.36
C GLU A 234 17.91 -4.31 -10.33
N MET A 235 18.22 -5.45 -9.69
CA MET A 235 19.57 -6.04 -9.66
C MET A 235 19.92 -6.71 -10.99
N ALA A 236 18.99 -7.48 -11.57
CA ALA A 236 19.18 -8.26 -12.78
C ALA A 236 19.53 -7.39 -13.99
N VAL A 237 18.88 -6.23 -14.13
CA VAL A 237 19.18 -5.29 -15.23
C VAL A 237 20.64 -4.78 -15.20
N CYS A 238 21.30 -4.83 -14.05
CA CYS A 238 22.70 -4.42 -13.88
C CYS A 238 23.67 -5.60 -13.91
N GLU A 239 23.37 -6.68 -13.17
CA GLU A 239 24.35 -7.74 -12.88
C GLU A 239 24.28 -8.96 -13.80
N CYS A 240 23.13 -9.25 -14.41
CA CYS A 240 23.05 -10.36 -15.36
C CYS A 240 23.81 -10.00 -16.64
N PRO A 241 24.45 -10.95 -17.34
CA PRO A 241 25.07 -10.69 -18.65
C PRO A 241 24.07 -10.16 -19.69
N PHE A 242 24.51 -9.24 -20.56
CA PHE A 242 23.68 -8.71 -21.66
C PHE A 242 23.27 -9.79 -22.68
N VAL A 243 24.12 -10.80 -22.88
CA VAL A 243 23.92 -11.87 -23.86
C VAL A 243 24.36 -13.20 -23.25
N GLY A 244 23.52 -14.23 -23.41
CA GLY A 244 23.75 -15.55 -22.86
C GLY A 244 23.36 -15.67 -21.40
N GLY A 245 23.94 -16.65 -20.70
CA GLY A 245 23.51 -17.05 -19.36
C GLY A 245 22.54 -18.23 -19.40
N ARG A 246 22.33 -18.83 -18.24
CA ARG A 246 21.38 -19.93 -18.06
C ARG A 246 19.97 -19.36 -17.91
N ILE A 247 18.99 -20.00 -18.54
CA ILE A 247 17.58 -19.66 -18.34
C ILE A 247 17.21 -19.94 -16.87
N PRO A 248 16.71 -18.94 -16.12
CA PRO A 248 16.29 -19.11 -14.74
C PRO A 248 15.03 -19.98 -14.64
N GLY A 249 14.94 -20.76 -13.57
CA GLY A 249 13.71 -21.38 -13.09
C GLY A 249 13.14 -20.65 -11.89
N LEU A 250 11.96 -21.08 -11.43
CA LEU A 250 11.33 -20.49 -10.22
C LEU A 250 12.19 -20.70 -8.97
N THR A 251 12.94 -21.79 -8.87
CA THR A 251 13.88 -22.03 -7.77
C THR A 251 14.99 -20.98 -7.71
N ASP A 252 15.48 -20.50 -8.85
CA ASP A 252 16.48 -19.43 -8.89
C ASP A 252 15.88 -18.13 -8.33
N ILE A 253 14.62 -17.83 -8.69
CA ILE A 253 13.90 -16.67 -8.18
C ILE A 253 13.64 -16.79 -6.68
N ASP A 254 13.27 -17.98 -6.19
CA ASP A 254 13.05 -18.24 -4.76
C ASP A 254 14.34 -18.03 -3.96
N GLU A 255 15.46 -18.60 -4.41
CA GLU A 255 16.77 -18.47 -3.75
C GLU A 255 17.21 -17.00 -3.69
N ILE A 256 17.14 -16.27 -4.82
CA ILE A 256 17.51 -14.85 -4.86
C ILE A 256 16.55 -14.02 -3.98
N SER A 257 15.25 -14.33 -3.99
CA SER A 257 14.26 -13.62 -3.17
C SER A 257 14.49 -13.81 -1.67
N ALA A 258 14.93 -15.00 -1.25
CA ALA A 258 15.26 -15.30 0.13
C ALA A 258 16.54 -14.59 0.57
N GLU A 259 17.57 -14.54 -0.29
CA GLU A 259 18.79 -13.76 -0.03
C GLU A 259 18.47 -12.26 0.10
N ILE A 260 17.62 -11.71 -0.78
CA ILE A 260 17.15 -10.31 -0.69
C ILE A 260 16.32 -10.07 0.58
N PHE A 261 15.46 -11.01 0.98
CA PHE A 261 14.66 -10.88 2.20
C PHE A 261 15.56 -10.75 3.43
N HIS A 262 16.59 -11.58 3.55
CA HIS A 262 17.55 -11.53 4.68
C HIS A 262 18.43 -10.30 4.63
N LEU A 263 18.85 -9.87 3.43
CA LEU A 263 19.58 -8.63 3.21
C LEU A 263 18.77 -7.44 3.73
N VAL A 264 17.50 -7.33 3.31
CA VAL A 264 16.62 -6.23 3.73
C VAL A 264 16.35 -6.29 5.22
N SER A 265 16.00 -7.46 5.76
CA SER A 265 15.70 -7.63 7.19
C SER A 265 16.90 -7.25 8.07
N SER A 266 18.12 -7.61 7.66
CA SER A 266 19.35 -7.25 8.37
C SER A 266 19.59 -5.73 8.35
N ALA A 267 19.34 -5.08 7.22
CA ALA A 267 19.49 -3.63 7.08
C ALA A 267 18.43 -2.86 7.90
N GLU A 268 17.18 -3.30 7.86
CA GLU A 268 16.08 -2.72 8.64
C GLU A 268 16.34 -2.85 10.14
N TYR A 269 16.79 -4.03 10.59
CA TYR A 269 17.16 -4.23 11.99
C TYR A 269 18.35 -3.35 12.39
N SER A 270 19.38 -3.23 11.53
CA SER A 270 20.50 -2.32 11.79
C SER A 270 20.05 -0.87 11.95
N ASP A 271 19.11 -0.41 11.13
CA ASP A 271 18.54 0.93 11.26
C ASP A 271 17.73 1.06 12.57
N ALA A 272 16.91 0.06 12.92
CA ALA A 272 16.15 0.04 14.16
C ALA A 272 17.04 0.13 15.40
N VAL A 273 18.15 -0.59 15.43
CA VAL A 273 19.15 -0.53 16.52
C VAL A 273 19.84 0.82 16.57
N LYS A 274 20.33 1.31 15.42
CA LYS A 274 21.00 2.62 15.31
C LYS A 274 20.13 3.74 15.88
N TYR A 275 18.84 3.67 15.61
CA TYR A 275 17.89 4.68 16.04
C TYR A 275 17.21 4.38 17.38
N LYS A 276 17.59 3.31 18.08
CA LYS A 276 17.07 2.92 19.40
C LYS A 276 15.56 2.64 19.41
N LEU A 277 15.02 2.17 18.29
CA LEU A 277 13.64 1.69 18.19
C LEU A 277 13.46 0.31 18.82
N VAL A 278 14.57 -0.43 18.93
CA VAL A 278 14.63 -1.75 19.57
C VAL A 278 15.78 -1.75 20.58
N PRO A 279 15.79 -2.68 21.56
CA PRO A 279 16.84 -2.77 22.57
C PRO A 279 18.25 -3.00 22.01
N GLY A 280 18.35 -3.53 20.79
CA GLY A 280 19.62 -3.82 20.12
C GLY A 280 20.32 -5.04 20.71
N GLN A 281 19.76 -6.21 20.49
CA GLN A 281 20.33 -7.50 20.91
C GLN A 281 20.43 -8.41 19.70
N LEU A 282 21.61 -8.99 19.48
CA LEU A 282 21.86 -9.89 18.37
C LEU A 282 22.52 -11.15 18.88
N GLU A 283 21.91 -12.30 18.63
CA GLU A 283 22.43 -13.62 18.95
C GLU A 283 22.59 -14.44 17.67
N PHE A 284 23.61 -15.29 17.63
CA PHE A 284 23.71 -16.35 16.62
C PHE A 284 23.24 -17.65 17.26
N LEU A 285 22.15 -18.22 16.74
CA LEU A 285 21.65 -19.51 17.20
C LEU A 285 22.66 -20.63 16.93
N PRO A 286 22.52 -21.82 17.56
CA PRO A 286 23.44 -22.94 17.36
C PRO A 286 23.57 -23.39 15.89
N ASP A 287 22.53 -23.18 15.08
CA ASP A 287 22.51 -23.44 13.63
C ASP A 287 23.14 -22.32 12.79
N GLY A 288 23.66 -21.27 13.43
CA GLY A 288 24.29 -20.12 12.81
C GLY A 288 23.34 -19.08 12.22
N SER A 289 22.02 -19.25 12.38
CA SER A 289 21.03 -18.22 12.03
C SER A 289 21.09 -17.03 12.99
N LEU A 290 20.56 -15.88 12.56
CA LEU A 290 20.46 -14.68 13.38
C LEU A 290 19.18 -14.72 14.21
N ASP A 291 19.32 -14.55 15.51
CA ASP A 291 18.24 -14.17 16.40
C ASP A 291 18.44 -12.70 16.82
N THR A 292 17.35 -11.95 16.82
CA THR A 292 17.33 -10.54 17.23
C THR A 292 16.73 -10.34 18.63
N GLY A 293 16.49 -11.46 19.32
CA GLY A 293 15.98 -11.56 20.69
C GLY A 293 14.49 -11.25 20.77
N ASP A 294 13.64 -12.27 20.90
CA ASP A 294 12.20 -12.15 21.19
C ASP A 294 11.98 -12.44 22.69
N ASP A 295 11.26 -11.63 23.49
CA ASP A 295 9.95 -12.07 24.03
C ASP A 295 9.20 -10.97 24.83
N GLY A 296 9.50 -9.67 24.65
CA GLY A 296 8.72 -8.64 25.37
C GLY A 296 9.07 -7.17 25.16
N ALA A 297 10.23 -6.88 24.58
CA ALA A 297 10.66 -5.50 24.31
C ALA A 297 10.51 -5.09 22.82
N GLN A 298 10.15 -6.04 21.94
CA GLN A 298 9.92 -5.82 20.50
C GLN A 298 8.51 -5.31 20.16
N ILE A 299 7.71 -4.83 21.13
CA ILE A 299 6.26 -4.62 20.95
C ILE A 299 5.94 -3.43 20.04
N ALA A 300 6.77 -2.38 20.01
CA ALA A 300 6.36 -1.10 19.42
C ALA A 300 6.22 -1.12 17.88
N MET A 301 7.26 -1.56 17.16
CA MET A 301 7.28 -1.51 15.70
C MET A 301 6.32 -2.53 15.05
N PRO A 302 6.30 -3.82 15.43
CA PRO A 302 5.33 -4.78 14.91
C PRO A 302 3.89 -4.40 15.25
N ALA A 303 3.62 -3.88 16.46
CA ALA A 303 2.27 -3.41 16.81
C ALA A 303 1.86 -2.18 15.97
N TYR A 304 2.78 -1.24 15.75
CA TYR A 304 2.56 -0.10 14.87
C TYR A 304 2.28 -0.52 13.42
N LEU A 305 3.11 -1.40 12.85
CA LEU A 305 2.91 -1.91 11.49
C LEU A 305 1.59 -2.68 11.39
N ARG A 306 1.25 -3.50 12.39
CA ARG A 306 -0.03 -4.20 12.45
C ARG A 306 -1.22 -3.24 12.48
N ALA A 307 -1.16 -2.20 13.30
CA ALA A 307 -2.19 -1.17 13.36
C ALA A 307 -2.32 -0.42 12.04
N SER A 308 -1.20 -0.14 11.36
CA SER A 308 -1.21 0.52 10.05
C SER A 308 -1.79 -0.38 8.95
N LEU A 309 -1.48 -1.68 8.97
CA LEU A 309 -2.09 -2.65 8.04
C LEU A 309 -3.59 -2.81 8.29
N GLN A 310 -4.03 -2.78 9.56
CA GLN A 310 -5.45 -2.79 9.88
C GLN A 310 -6.17 -1.55 9.35
N GLU A 311 -5.55 -0.37 9.47
CA GLU A 311 -6.12 0.87 8.92
C GLU A 311 -6.28 0.79 7.40
N ILE A 312 -5.33 0.18 6.67
CA ILE A 312 -5.47 -0.06 5.22
C ILE A 312 -6.69 -0.93 4.93
N VAL A 313 -6.85 -2.04 5.66
CA VAL A 313 -8.00 -2.94 5.47
C VAL A 313 -9.32 -2.20 5.74
N ASP A 314 -9.38 -1.39 6.79
CA ASP A 314 -10.58 -0.64 7.13
C ASP A 314 -10.90 0.42 6.06
N VAL A 315 -9.89 1.10 5.51
CA VAL A 315 -10.06 2.05 4.39
C VAL A 315 -10.54 1.33 3.13
N ASP A 316 -9.96 0.17 2.77
CA ASP A 316 -10.41 -0.63 1.62
C ASP A 316 -11.89 -1.05 1.78
N VAL A 317 -12.33 -1.34 3.02
CA VAL A 317 -13.73 -1.65 3.33
C VAL A 317 -14.63 -0.41 3.22
N GLU A 318 -14.17 0.76 3.68
CA GLU A 318 -14.93 2.01 3.62
C GLU A 318 -15.10 2.52 2.18
N SER A 319 -14.06 2.42 1.35
CA SER A 319 -14.07 2.84 -0.07
C SER A 319 -14.61 1.77 -1.02
N TYR A 320 -14.87 0.55 -0.56
CA TYR A 320 -15.43 -0.53 -1.39
C TYR A 320 -16.63 -0.13 -2.27
N PRO A 321 -17.62 0.68 -1.80
CA PRO A 321 -18.73 1.11 -2.65
C PRO A 321 -18.31 1.91 -3.89
N GLU A 322 -17.16 2.59 -3.84
CA GLU A 322 -16.63 3.42 -4.94
C GLU A 322 -16.29 2.57 -6.18
N HIS A 323 -15.95 1.29 -6.01
CA HIS A 323 -15.69 0.35 -7.12
C HIS A 323 -16.91 0.13 -8.05
N PHE A 324 -18.10 0.55 -7.62
CA PHE A 324 -19.35 0.39 -8.36
C PHE A 324 -19.86 1.70 -8.99
N ILE A 325 -19.11 2.79 -8.84
CA ILE A 325 -19.45 4.11 -9.39
C ILE A 325 -18.56 4.39 -10.59
N ALA A 326 -19.12 4.96 -11.67
CA ALA A 326 -18.42 5.17 -12.94
C ALA A 326 -17.77 6.55 -13.07
N GLU A 327 -17.82 7.39 -12.03
CA GLU A 327 -17.39 8.79 -12.08
C GLU A 327 -16.40 9.10 -10.96
N PHE A 328 -15.24 9.60 -11.35
CA PHE A 328 -14.37 10.41 -10.51
C PHE A 328 -14.38 11.82 -11.08
N ASP A 329 -14.74 12.79 -10.25
CA ASP A 329 -14.61 14.21 -10.56
C ASP A 329 -13.15 14.58 -10.27
N SER A 330 -12.36 14.86 -11.32
CA SER A 330 -10.95 15.22 -11.17
C SER A 330 -10.80 16.74 -11.19
N ASP A 331 -11.12 17.39 -10.07
CA ASP A 331 -10.66 18.75 -9.81
C ASP A 331 -9.18 18.69 -9.39
N SER A 332 -8.26 18.61 -10.35
CA SER A 332 -6.83 18.84 -10.07
C SER A 332 -6.44 20.27 -10.46
N GLU A 333 -5.86 21.00 -9.51
CA GLU A 333 -5.44 22.39 -9.63
C GLU A 333 -4.25 22.55 -10.62
N ASP A 334 -4.29 23.56 -11.51
CA ASP A 334 -3.24 23.90 -12.50
C ASP A 334 -1.80 23.93 -11.94
N ILE A 335 -1.65 24.17 -10.63
CA ILE A 335 -0.37 24.26 -9.93
C ILE A 335 0.33 22.89 -9.86
N PHE A 336 -0.42 21.80 -9.69
CA PHE A 336 0.13 20.45 -9.64
C PHE A 336 0.76 20.07 -10.99
N PHE A 337 0.07 20.33 -12.10
CA PHE A 337 0.57 20.03 -13.44
C PHE A 337 1.90 20.74 -13.72
N GLY A 338 2.00 22.02 -13.36
CA GLY A 338 3.26 22.77 -13.50
C GLY A 338 4.38 22.22 -12.63
N ALA A 339 4.09 21.79 -11.40
CA ALA A 339 5.08 21.16 -10.52
C ALA A 339 5.56 19.80 -11.05
N TYR A 340 4.62 18.98 -11.54
CA TYR A 340 4.91 17.67 -12.11
C TYR A 340 5.78 17.77 -13.35
N GLU A 341 5.40 18.60 -14.32
CA GLU A 341 6.14 18.75 -15.58
C GLU A 341 7.57 19.24 -15.33
N ASN A 342 7.77 20.16 -14.38
CA ASN A 342 9.11 20.64 -14.04
C ASN A 342 9.95 19.62 -13.26
N GLU A 343 9.33 18.70 -12.51
CA GLU A 343 10.05 17.67 -11.77
C GLU A 343 10.42 16.47 -12.65
N PHE A 344 9.49 16.03 -13.50
CA PHE A 344 9.64 14.82 -14.31
C PHE A 344 10.09 15.08 -15.75
N GLY A 345 9.94 16.31 -16.26
CA GLY A 345 10.29 16.67 -17.64
C GLY A 345 9.26 16.24 -18.68
N ILE A 346 8.08 15.80 -18.25
CA ILE A 346 6.96 15.36 -19.09
C ILE A 346 5.64 15.80 -18.44
N SER A 347 4.65 16.20 -19.25
CA SER A 347 3.33 16.58 -18.73
C SER A 347 2.60 15.36 -18.13
N VAL A 348 1.70 15.59 -17.17
CA VAL A 348 0.86 14.51 -16.60
C VAL A 348 0.03 13.84 -17.70
N PHE A 349 -0.50 14.63 -18.63
CA PHE A 349 -1.33 14.13 -19.73
C PHE A 349 -0.55 13.20 -20.66
N ASP A 350 0.67 13.59 -21.07
CA ASP A 350 1.52 12.75 -21.92
C ASP A 350 1.93 11.48 -21.17
N ALA A 351 2.31 11.58 -19.89
CA ALA A 351 2.68 10.42 -19.09
C ALA A 351 1.53 9.40 -18.95
N VAL A 352 0.30 9.89 -18.70
CA VAL A 352 -0.90 9.05 -18.62
C VAL A 352 -1.23 8.44 -19.98
N GLN A 353 -1.22 9.24 -21.05
CA GLN A 353 -1.52 8.77 -22.41
C GLN A 353 -0.55 7.66 -22.86
N ILE A 354 0.75 7.85 -22.63
CA ILE A 354 1.77 6.87 -22.97
C ILE A 354 1.58 5.61 -22.12
N SER A 355 1.35 5.74 -20.80
CA SER A 355 1.08 4.58 -19.93
C SER A 355 -0.13 3.77 -20.40
N LEU A 356 -1.24 4.44 -20.76
CA LEU A 356 -2.45 3.78 -21.27
C LEU A 356 -2.21 3.07 -22.61
N ALA A 357 -1.41 3.66 -23.48
CA ALA A 357 -1.03 3.04 -24.75
C ALA A 357 -0.14 1.80 -24.52
N LEU A 358 0.85 1.87 -23.63
CA LEU A 358 1.68 0.71 -23.24
C LEU A 358 0.84 -0.43 -22.65
N GLN A 359 -0.14 -0.10 -21.79
CA GLN A 359 -1.10 -1.08 -21.27
C GLN A 359 -2.01 -1.66 -22.36
N SER A 360 -2.39 -0.86 -23.35
CA SER A 360 -3.22 -1.33 -24.48
C SER A 360 -2.43 -2.28 -25.40
N ILE A 361 -1.11 -2.09 -25.53
CA ILE A 361 -0.23 -3.07 -26.17
C ILE A 361 -0.26 -4.40 -25.41
N CYS A 362 -0.30 -4.39 -24.07
CA CYS A 362 -0.44 -5.63 -23.28
C CYS A 362 -1.73 -6.40 -23.60
N VAL A 363 -2.84 -5.69 -23.74
CA VAL A 363 -4.13 -6.28 -24.13
C VAL A 363 -4.05 -6.89 -25.52
N GLU A 364 -3.53 -6.14 -26.49
CA GLU A 364 -3.41 -6.60 -27.88
C GLU A 364 -2.50 -7.83 -28.01
N ARG A 365 -1.37 -7.82 -27.29
CA ARG A 365 -0.43 -8.94 -27.25
C ARG A 365 -0.88 -10.11 -26.37
N ARG A 366 -1.99 -9.94 -25.62
CA ARG A 366 -2.51 -10.92 -24.66
C ARG A 366 -1.44 -11.37 -23.65
N ALA A 367 -0.72 -10.40 -23.10
CA ALA A 367 0.41 -10.66 -22.23
C ALA A 367 0.46 -9.68 -21.05
N HIS A 368 0.61 -10.20 -19.83
CA HIS A 368 0.78 -9.37 -18.63
C HIS A 368 2.12 -8.64 -18.60
N VAL A 369 3.14 -9.19 -19.27
CA VAL A 369 4.51 -8.66 -19.36
C VAL A 369 4.88 -8.55 -20.82
N ILE A 370 5.40 -7.40 -21.21
CA ILE A 370 5.86 -7.10 -22.57
C ILE A 370 7.39 -7.04 -22.56
N ASP A 371 8.00 -7.61 -23.60
CA ASP A 371 9.42 -7.54 -23.90
C ASP A 371 9.63 -7.19 -25.39
N LEU A 372 9.54 -5.89 -25.70
CA LEU A 372 9.64 -5.38 -27.07
C LEU A 372 10.79 -4.39 -27.20
N ARG A 373 11.43 -4.36 -28.37
CA ARG A 373 12.35 -3.27 -28.73
C ARG A 373 11.59 -1.95 -28.75
N ARG A 374 12.29 -0.85 -28.48
CA ARG A 374 11.70 0.51 -28.54
C ARG A 374 10.98 0.76 -29.88
N SER A 375 11.58 0.37 -30.99
CA SER A 375 10.99 0.47 -32.33
C SER A 375 9.71 -0.36 -32.50
N GLU A 376 9.66 -1.55 -31.89
CA GLU A 376 8.50 -2.43 -31.89
C GLU A 376 7.36 -1.91 -31.00
N VAL A 377 7.68 -1.20 -29.91
CA VAL A 377 6.68 -0.49 -29.10
C VAL A 377 6.00 0.60 -29.92
N LEU A 378 6.74 1.43 -30.64
CA LEU A 378 6.18 2.46 -31.51
C LEU A 378 5.33 1.85 -32.64
N ALA A 379 5.81 0.78 -33.26
CA ALA A 379 5.04 0.07 -34.29
C ALA A 379 3.74 -0.53 -33.72
N SER A 380 3.78 -1.06 -32.49
CA SER A 380 2.61 -1.62 -31.82
C SER A 380 1.62 -0.54 -31.39
N ALA A 381 2.10 0.62 -30.91
CA ALA A 381 1.29 1.79 -30.60
C ALA A 381 0.56 2.32 -31.86
N ALA A 382 1.27 2.45 -32.97
CA ALA A 382 0.69 2.85 -34.25
C ALA A 382 -0.38 1.86 -34.74
N PHE A 383 -0.17 0.56 -34.55
CA PHE A 383 -1.12 -0.49 -34.94
C PHE A 383 -2.46 -0.38 -34.18
N ILE A 384 -2.42 -0.05 -32.88
CA ILE A 384 -3.62 0.14 -32.06
C ILE A 384 -4.18 1.58 -32.11
N GLU A 385 -3.71 2.38 -33.07
CA GLU A 385 -4.09 3.79 -33.25
C GLU A 385 -3.82 4.67 -32.02
N ALA A 386 -2.88 4.26 -31.15
CA ALA A 386 -2.41 5.07 -30.04
C ALA A 386 -1.38 6.10 -30.55
N SER A 387 -1.66 7.38 -30.29
CA SER A 387 -0.75 8.48 -30.67
C SER A 387 0.39 8.59 -29.67
N ILE A 388 1.51 7.92 -29.94
CA ILE A 388 2.80 8.14 -29.28
C ILE A 388 3.83 8.36 -30.37
N ASP A 389 4.54 9.49 -30.31
CA ASP A 389 5.71 9.73 -31.16
C ASP A 389 7.04 9.40 -30.46
N ASP A 390 8.11 9.49 -31.23
CA ASP A 390 9.47 9.14 -30.81
C ASP A 390 9.96 10.01 -29.63
N ASP A 391 9.72 11.33 -29.71
CA ASP A 391 10.14 12.30 -28.70
C ASP A 391 9.35 12.11 -27.39
N GLN A 392 8.04 11.87 -27.49
CA GLN A 392 7.18 11.59 -26.33
C GLN A 392 7.62 10.32 -25.59
N LEU A 393 7.90 9.24 -26.33
CA LEU A 393 8.38 8.00 -25.73
C LEU A 393 9.73 8.21 -25.03
N ASP A 394 10.64 8.97 -25.62
CA ASP A 394 11.95 9.23 -25.01
C ASP A 394 11.86 10.07 -23.72
N LEU A 395 11.01 11.10 -23.69
CA LEU A 395 10.73 11.86 -22.47
C LEU A 395 10.14 10.96 -21.38
N PHE A 396 9.21 10.07 -21.75
CA PHE A 396 8.64 9.10 -20.83
C PHE A 396 9.70 8.14 -20.29
N LEU A 397 10.55 7.57 -21.15
CA LEU A 397 11.62 6.66 -20.73
C LEU A 397 12.71 7.38 -19.90
N GLN A 398 12.95 8.67 -20.12
CA GLN A 398 13.84 9.46 -19.27
C GLN A 398 13.27 9.63 -17.85
N ALA A 399 11.98 9.90 -17.75
CA ALA A 399 11.28 10.07 -16.47
C ALA A 399 11.07 8.73 -15.74
N PHE A 400 10.56 7.72 -16.45
CA PHE A 400 9.97 6.49 -15.92
C PHE A 400 10.69 5.21 -16.39
N GLY A 401 11.76 5.31 -17.16
CA GLY A 401 12.63 4.18 -17.51
C GLY A 401 13.72 3.96 -16.47
N LEU A 402 13.95 2.70 -16.09
CA LEU A 402 15.07 2.28 -15.25
C LEU A 402 16.11 1.57 -16.12
N ALA A 403 17.16 2.31 -16.46
CA ALA A 403 18.24 1.82 -17.31
C ALA A 403 19.29 1.00 -16.56
N THR A 404 19.91 0.07 -17.28
CA THR A 404 21.11 -0.65 -16.84
C THR A 404 22.23 0.33 -16.42
N ARG A 405 23.02 -0.08 -15.42
CA ARG A 405 24.20 0.64 -14.93
C ARG A 405 25.36 -0.34 -14.70
N PRO A 406 26.62 0.12 -14.66
CA PRO A 406 27.79 -0.77 -14.57
C PRO A 406 27.78 -1.72 -13.37
N ALA A 407 27.15 -1.32 -12.27
CA ALA A 407 26.91 -2.15 -11.11
C ALA A 407 25.66 -1.63 -10.37
N TRP A 408 24.87 -2.54 -9.82
CA TRP A 408 23.65 -2.21 -9.09
C TRP A 408 23.95 -1.38 -7.83
N ASP A 409 25.01 -1.72 -7.10
CA ASP A 409 25.42 -1.09 -5.84
C ASP A 409 26.15 0.25 -6.01
N VAL A 410 26.32 0.72 -7.26
CA VAL A 410 26.91 2.01 -7.58
C VAL A 410 25.83 2.94 -8.15
N PRO A 411 25.39 3.98 -7.40
CA PRO A 411 24.41 4.92 -7.92
C PRO A 411 24.99 5.76 -9.07
N PRO A 412 24.20 6.10 -10.12
CA PRO A 412 24.61 7.03 -11.16
C PRO A 412 24.94 8.43 -10.63
N LYS A 413 25.63 9.24 -11.44
CA LYS A 413 25.92 10.64 -11.12
C LYS A 413 24.60 11.39 -10.82
N SER A 414 24.58 12.20 -9.75
CA SER A 414 23.41 12.88 -9.13
C SER A 414 22.48 12.04 -8.23
N PHE A 415 22.75 10.73 -8.11
CA PHE A 415 22.07 9.84 -7.17
C PHE A 415 22.99 9.48 -6.00
N ASN A 416 22.40 9.05 -4.89
CA ASN A 416 23.12 8.63 -3.69
C ASN A 416 22.71 7.20 -3.30
N GLY A 417 23.34 6.63 -2.26
CA GLY A 417 23.05 5.26 -1.83
C GLY A 417 21.59 5.03 -1.44
N ALA A 418 20.92 6.03 -0.85
CA ALA A 418 19.52 5.91 -0.48
C ALA A 418 18.59 5.72 -1.69
N ASP A 419 19.00 6.15 -2.89
CA ASP A 419 18.23 5.93 -4.12
C ASP A 419 18.20 4.46 -4.57
N ILE A 420 19.12 3.62 -4.08
CA ILE A 420 19.27 2.22 -4.51
C ILE A 420 19.06 1.18 -3.41
N TRP A 421 19.05 1.58 -2.13
CA TRP A 421 18.90 0.64 -1.00
C TRP A 421 17.50 0.02 -0.91
N PRO A 422 17.32 -1.30 -1.15
CA PRO A 422 16.00 -1.89 -1.38
C PRO A 422 15.05 -1.87 -0.15
N TRP A 423 15.61 -1.64 1.04
CA TRP A 423 14.86 -1.46 2.28
C TRP A 423 14.30 -0.04 2.48
N LEU A 424 14.49 0.88 1.53
CA LEU A 424 13.86 2.21 1.51
C LEU A 424 12.74 2.27 0.45
N PHE A 425 11.66 3.00 0.76
CA PHE A 425 10.54 3.21 -0.15
C PHE A 425 10.73 4.44 -1.06
N GLU A 426 11.18 5.58 -0.51
CA GLU A 426 11.40 6.82 -1.27
C GLU A 426 12.69 6.78 -2.10
N ARG A 427 12.68 5.94 -3.14
CA ARG A 427 13.83 5.71 -4.02
C ARG A 427 13.56 6.21 -5.43
N ARG A 428 14.40 7.13 -5.90
CA ARG A 428 14.31 7.66 -7.27
C ARG A 428 14.73 6.62 -8.33
N LEU A 429 15.47 5.59 -7.93
CA LEU A 429 15.88 4.46 -8.77
C LEU A 429 15.24 3.15 -8.29
N SER A 430 13.94 3.18 -8.00
CA SER A 430 13.14 1.97 -7.79
C SER A 430 12.19 1.73 -8.96
N LEU A 431 11.90 0.46 -9.21
CA LEU A 431 10.87 0.03 -10.12
C LEU A 431 9.50 0.65 -9.80
N MET A 432 9.21 0.96 -8.53
CA MET A 432 7.96 1.64 -8.13
C MET A 432 7.79 3.03 -8.76
N VAL A 433 8.89 3.72 -9.09
CA VAL A 433 8.87 5.04 -9.75
C VAL A 433 9.23 4.92 -11.22
N ARG A 434 9.96 3.86 -11.62
CA ARG A 434 10.44 3.64 -12.98
C ARG A 434 10.02 2.26 -13.48
N PRO A 435 8.76 2.11 -13.95
CA PRO A 435 8.14 0.82 -14.21
C PRO A 435 8.57 0.16 -15.51
N VAL A 436 9.37 0.82 -16.35
CA VAL A 436 9.90 0.25 -17.61
C VAL A 436 11.39 -0.01 -17.46
N LEU A 437 11.82 -1.26 -17.54
CA LEU A 437 13.25 -1.59 -17.57
C LEU A 437 13.80 -1.42 -18.99
N ILE A 438 14.90 -0.67 -19.09
CA ILE A 438 15.69 -0.52 -20.32
C ILE A 438 16.87 -1.49 -20.21
N VAL A 439 16.75 -2.63 -20.88
CA VAL A 439 17.53 -3.84 -20.61
C VAL A 439 18.95 -3.75 -21.16
N ASP A 440 19.15 -3.01 -22.24
CA ASP A 440 20.44 -2.81 -22.89
C ASP A 440 20.74 -1.35 -23.25
N THR A 441 21.91 -1.10 -23.83
CA THR A 441 22.42 0.26 -24.15
C THR A 441 22.48 0.54 -25.64
N SER A 442 21.81 -0.28 -26.47
CA SER A 442 21.71 -0.02 -27.91
C SER A 442 20.77 1.15 -28.19
N ASP A 443 20.83 1.69 -29.40
CA ASP A 443 19.93 2.76 -29.86
C ASP A 443 18.46 2.29 -29.98
N ASP A 444 18.23 0.97 -30.05
CA ASP A 444 16.90 0.35 -30.03
C ASP A 444 16.82 -0.66 -28.87
N PRO A 445 16.78 -0.17 -27.62
CA PRO A 445 16.91 -1.04 -26.46
C PRO A 445 15.69 -1.93 -26.30
N LEU A 446 15.90 -3.12 -25.72
CA LEU A 446 14.80 -3.95 -25.25
C LEU A 446 14.14 -3.28 -24.02
N LEU A 447 12.82 -3.10 -24.08
CA LEU A 447 11.99 -2.55 -23.03
C LEU A 447 11.16 -3.67 -22.40
N ILE A 448 11.20 -3.78 -21.06
CA ILE A 448 10.39 -4.74 -20.33
C ILE A 448 9.52 -4.03 -19.29
N TYR A 449 8.21 -4.31 -19.32
CA TYR A 449 7.23 -3.74 -18.39
C TYR A 449 6.03 -4.66 -18.19
N GLY A 450 5.27 -4.42 -17.12
CA GLY A 450 4.04 -5.16 -16.78
C GLY A 450 2.80 -4.26 -16.79
N VAL A 451 1.64 -4.80 -17.16
CA VAL A 451 0.39 -4.03 -17.34
C VAL A 451 -0.08 -3.37 -16.04
N ARG A 452 -0.21 -4.13 -14.95
CA ARG A 452 -0.64 -3.61 -13.64
C ARG A 452 0.46 -2.79 -12.98
N HIS A 453 1.72 -3.15 -13.21
CA HIS A 453 2.85 -2.45 -12.63
C HIS A 453 3.01 -1.03 -13.21
N LEU A 454 2.69 -0.82 -14.49
CA LEU A 454 2.65 0.52 -15.10
C LEU A 454 1.63 1.42 -14.40
N GLU A 455 0.40 0.93 -14.22
CA GLU A 455 -0.66 1.66 -13.52
C GLU A 455 -0.27 1.96 -12.07
N PHE A 456 0.17 0.93 -11.34
CA PHE A 456 0.61 1.05 -9.95
C PHE A 456 1.72 2.09 -9.79
N SER A 457 2.71 2.08 -10.67
CA SER A 457 3.83 3.03 -10.63
C SER A 457 3.44 4.45 -11.00
N GLY A 458 2.54 4.62 -11.99
CA GLY A 458 1.97 5.91 -12.36
C GLY A 458 1.24 6.54 -11.18
N GLN A 459 0.32 5.79 -10.56
CA GLN A 459 -0.40 6.23 -9.36
C GLN A 459 0.57 6.53 -8.20
N TYR A 460 1.52 5.64 -7.94
CA TYR A 460 2.50 5.80 -6.86
C TYR A 460 3.34 7.08 -7.04
N SER A 461 3.89 7.33 -8.23
CA SER A 461 4.74 8.50 -8.50
C SER A 461 3.96 9.82 -8.49
N ALA A 462 2.74 9.83 -9.04
CA ALA A 462 1.85 11.00 -8.95
C ALA A 462 1.51 11.31 -7.49
N HIS A 463 1.08 10.30 -6.73
CA HIS A 463 0.74 10.44 -5.32
C HIS A 463 1.94 10.91 -4.50
N LEU A 464 3.16 10.43 -4.74
CA LEU A 464 4.34 10.89 -4.00
C LEU A 464 4.53 12.42 -4.06
N LEU A 465 4.24 13.05 -5.20
CA LEU A 465 4.36 14.48 -5.40
C LEU A 465 3.10 15.24 -4.99
N GLU A 466 1.93 14.82 -5.50
CA GLU A 466 0.61 15.40 -5.19
C GLU A 466 0.38 15.41 -3.68
N ASP A 467 0.83 14.34 -3.01
CA ASP A 467 0.66 14.17 -1.59
C ASP A 467 1.77 14.72 -0.70
N ALA A 468 2.78 15.35 -1.30
CA ALA A 468 3.97 15.82 -0.58
C ALA A 468 4.56 14.73 0.32
N ILE A 469 4.54 13.47 -0.15
CA ILE A 469 5.08 12.32 0.57
C ILE A 469 6.58 12.22 0.33
N TRP A 470 7.06 12.55 -0.87
CA TRP A 470 8.49 12.61 -1.12
C TRP A 470 9.18 13.57 -0.17
N SER A 471 10.27 13.10 0.45
CA SER A 471 11.17 13.99 1.18
C SER A 471 11.53 15.19 0.29
N ARG A 472 11.34 16.39 0.82
CA ARG A 472 11.54 17.66 0.10
C ARG A 472 12.94 17.75 -0.55
N GLU A 473 13.94 17.12 0.06
CA GLU A 473 15.33 17.06 -0.41
C GLU A 473 15.53 16.19 -1.66
N LEU A 474 14.59 15.30 -1.97
CA LEU A 474 14.63 14.44 -3.16
C LEU A 474 14.14 15.18 -4.41
N LEU A 475 13.30 16.20 -4.24
CA LEU A 475 12.77 17.05 -5.30
C LEU A 475 13.88 17.88 -5.95
N ARG A 476 13.90 17.89 -7.27
CA ARG A 476 14.93 18.56 -8.07
C ARG A 476 14.54 20.01 -8.39
N SER A 477 13.27 20.22 -8.74
CA SER A 477 12.76 21.52 -9.15
C SER A 477 12.39 22.41 -7.96
N GLU A 478 12.73 23.70 -8.03
CA GLU A 478 12.26 24.69 -7.05
C GLU A 478 10.74 24.91 -7.13
N ILE A 479 10.13 24.70 -8.29
CA ILE A 479 8.67 24.76 -8.45
C ILE A 479 8.02 23.60 -7.68
N ALA A 480 8.57 22.39 -7.81
CA ALA A 480 8.08 21.22 -7.07
C ALA A 480 8.27 21.37 -5.55
N LYS A 481 9.38 21.96 -5.10
CA LYS A 481 9.60 22.28 -3.67
C LYS A 481 8.62 23.32 -3.14
N SER A 482 8.33 24.36 -3.93
CA SER A 482 7.32 25.37 -3.55
C SER A 482 5.92 24.79 -3.50
N PHE A 483 5.59 23.89 -4.43
CA PHE A 483 4.33 23.14 -4.41
C PHE A 483 4.24 22.26 -3.16
N TYR A 484 5.28 21.48 -2.87
CA TYR A 484 5.40 20.69 -1.64
C TYR A 484 5.10 21.52 -0.39
N ASP A 485 5.75 22.68 -0.23
CA ASP A 485 5.57 23.55 0.95
C ASP A 485 4.12 24.05 1.06
N THR A 486 3.48 24.35 -0.07
CA THR A 486 2.07 24.78 -0.14
C THR A 486 1.13 23.65 0.27
N ILE A 487 1.34 22.46 -0.28
CA ILE A 487 0.52 21.28 -0.02
C ILE A 487 0.63 20.82 1.44
N VAL A 488 1.84 20.82 2.02
CA VAL A 488 2.04 20.49 3.44
C VAL A 488 1.29 21.45 4.35
N ALA A 489 1.27 22.75 4.02
CA ALA A 489 0.51 23.75 4.79
C ALA A 489 -1.00 23.52 4.65
N LYS A 490 -1.50 23.37 3.42
CA LYS A 490 -2.93 23.14 3.10
C LYS A 490 -3.46 21.89 3.82
N ARG A 491 -2.74 20.77 3.76
CA ARG A 491 -3.13 19.51 4.44
C ARG A 491 -3.24 19.65 5.95
N GLY A 492 -2.34 20.41 6.57
CA GLY A 492 -2.40 20.70 7.99
C GLY A 492 -3.69 21.44 8.34
N ASP A 493 -3.96 22.52 7.62
CA ASP A 493 -5.16 23.34 7.81
C ASP A 493 -6.47 22.57 7.53
N ASP A 494 -6.52 21.79 6.45
CA ASP A 494 -7.70 21.00 6.06
C ASP A 494 -7.99 19.90 7.09
N PHE A 495 -6.95 19.21 7.57
CA PHE A 495 -7.10 18.18 8.60
C PHE A 495 -7.54 18.78 9.94
N GLU A 496 -6.99 19.93 10.34
CA GLU A 496 -7.48 20.67 11.51
C GLU A 496 -8.97 21.02 11.41
N ALA A 497 -9.40 21.52 10.25
CA ALA A 497 -10.79 21.86 9.99
C ALA A 497 -11.70 20.63 10.05
N GLU A 498 -11.25 19.50 9.49
CA GLU A 498 -11.96 18.21 9.56
C GLU A 498 -12.19 17.76 11.01
N ILE A 499 -11.13 17.73 11.84
CA ILE A 499 -11.21 17.34 13.24
C ILE A 499 -12.16 18.24 14.04
N VAL A 500 -12.12 19.55 13.78
CA VAL A 500 -13.05 20.52 14.40
C VAL A 500 -14.50 20.22 14.01
N ASN A 501 -14.75 19.91 12.74
CA ASN A 501 -16.10 19.59 12.26
C ASN A 501 -16.63 18.28 12.84
N LEU A 502 -15.79 17.24 12.92
CA LEU A 502 -16.14 15.96 13.54
C LEU A 502 -16.51 16.14 15.02
N ALA A 503 -15.71 16.89 15.78
CA ALA A 503 -16.01 17.17 17.19
C ALA A 503 -17.32 17.95 17.37
N ARG A 504 -17.58 18.95 16.51
CA ARG A 504 -18.87 19.69 16.52
C ARG A 504 -20.05 18.79 16.19
N ALA A 505 -19.91 17.91 15.19
CA ALA A 505 -20.94 16.95 14.81
C ALA A 505 -21.26 15.96 15.95
N ALA A 506 -20.26 15.61 16.75
CA ALA A 506 -20.42 14.81 17.98
C ALA A 506 -21.01 15.59 19.18
N GLY A 507 -21.42 16.85 18.99
CA GLY A 507 -22.05 17.67 20.04
C GLY A 507 -21.09 18.40 20.98
N TRP A 508 -19.79 18.48 20.64
CA TRP A 508 -18.81 19.23 21.42
C TRP A 508 -18.76 20.70 21.00
N HIS A 509 -18.55 21.60 21.96
CA HIS A 509 -18.25 22.99 21.66
C HIS A 509 -16.74 23.14 21.39
N VAL A 510 -16.38 23.55 20.17
CA VAL A 510 -14.98 23.59 19.72
C VAL A 510 -14.51 25.00 19.40
N ILE A 511 -13.40 25.41 20.02
CA ILE A 511 -12.68 26.66 19.76
C ILE A 511 -11.42 26.31 18.95
N PRO A 512 -11.41 26.54 17.62
CA PRO A 512 -10.24 26.28 16.77
C PRO A 512 -9.18 27.37 16.95
N LYS A 513 -7.91 27.03 16.65
CA LYS A 513 -6.76 27.95 16.60
C LYS A 513 -6.70 28.85 17.83
N LEU A 514 -6.67 28.23 19.00
CA LEU A 514 -6.72 28.91 20.30
C LEU A 514 -5.32 29.39 20.70
N GLN A 515 -5.07 30.66 20.42
CA GLN A 515 -3.87 31.37 20.90
C GLN A 515 -3.77 31.36 22.44
N MET A 516 -2.70 30.78 22.99
CA MET A 516 -2.51 30.63 24.46
C MET A 516 -2.52 31.98 25.20
N ARG A 517 -2.09 33.06 24.54
CA ARG A 517 -2.18 34.43 25.08
C ARG A 517 -3.62 34.86 25.41
N ARG A 518 -4.64 34.33 24.72
CA ARG A 518 -6.06 34.59 25.02
C ARG A 518 -6.47 34.02 26.39
N LEU A 519 -5.79 32.97 26.85
CA LEU A 519 -5.97 32.42 28.19
C LEU A 519 -5.15 33.20 29.25
N GLY A 520 -4.32 34.15 28.81
CA GLY A 520 -3.38 34.90 29.64
C GLY A 520 -2.07 34.15 29.93
N ALA A 521 -1.69 33.23 29.04
CA ALA A 521 -0.38 32.58 29.09
C ALA A 521 0.75 33.56 28.66
N PRO A 522 2.00 33.37 29.13
CA PRO A 522 3.13 34.18 28.70
C PRO A 522 3.40 34.06 27.20
N LYS A 523 4.11 35.06 26.63
CA LYS A 523 4.59 34.99 25.25
C LYS A 523 5.51 33.77 25.09
N GLY A 524 5.26 32.94 24.08
CA GLY A 524 6.10 31.79 23.72
C GLY A 524 5.39 30.42 23.70
N LEU A 525 4.22 30.27 24.34
CA LEU A 525 3.48 29.00 24.34
C LEU A 525 2.70 28.70 23.04
N GLY A 526 2.61 29.68 22.14
CA GLY A 526 2.01 29.52 20.82
C GLY A 526 0.48 29.37 20.83
N GLU A 527 0.00 28.49 19.96
CA GLU A 527 -1.41 28.21 19.68
C GLU A 527 -1.71 26.74 19.90
N ILE A 528 -2.94 26.41 20.26
CA ILE A 528 -3.49 25.05 20.24
C ILE A 528 -4.39 24.94 19.01
N ASP A 529 -4.26 23.85 18.26
CA ASP A 529 -5.02 23.62 17.02
C ASP A 529 -6.53 23.62 17.28
N ALA A 530 -6.99 22.92 18.34
CA ALA A 530 -8.35 23.04 18.83
C ALA A 530 -8.50 22.80 20.34
N LEU A 531 -9.45 23.48 20.97
CA LEU A 531 -9.97 23.16 22.30
C LEU A 531 -11.41 22.69 22.17
N ALA A 532 -11.68 21.40 22.41
CA ALA A 532 -13.02 20.84 22.44
C ALA A 532 -13.55 20.74 23.87
N VAL A 533 -14.79 21.15 24.09
CA VAL A 533 -15.43 21.27 25.40
C VAL A 533 -16.77 20.54 25.39
N HIS A 534 -16.90 19.55 26.26
CA HIS A 534 -18.18 18.88 26.48
C HIS A 534 -18.84 19.43 27.75
N HIS A 535 -19.90 20.23 27.55
CA HIS A 535 -20.54 20.95 28.64
C HIS A 535 -21.16 20.04 29.71
N ALA A 536 -21.77 18.91 29.32
CA ALA A 536 -22.48 18.04 30.26
C ALA A 536 -21.54 17.25 31.19
N THR A 537 -20.37 16.83 30.69
CA THR A 537 -19.38 16.07 31.48
C THR A 537 -18.31 16.97 32.09
N GLY A 538 -18.19 18.21 31.62
CA GLY A 538 -17.17 19.16 32.06
C GLY A 538 -15.77 18.85 31.54
N ILE A 539 -15.65 18.00 30.51
CA ILE A 539 -14.36 17.60 29.94
C ILE A 539 -13.90 18.66 28.94
N TRP A 540 -12.64 19.07 29.09
CA TRP A 540 -11.92 19.86 28.09
C TRP A 540 -10.83 19.00 27.45
N MET A 541 -10.79 18.99 26.13
CA MET A 541 -9.81 18.27 25.33
C MET A 541 -8.98 19.28 24.54
N VAL A 542 -7.68 19.32 24.83
CA VAL A 542 -6.67 20.13 24.14
C VAL A 542 -6.12 19.28 23.01
N ILE A 543 -6.39 19.67 21.77
CA ILE A 543 -6.15 18.85 20.57
C ILE A 543 -4.96 19.43 19.81
N GLU A 544 -4.00 18.55 19.48
CA GLU A 544 -3.01 18.76 18.41
C GLU A 544 -3.41 17.89 17.21
N CYS A 545 -3.50 18.48 16.03
CA CYS A 545 -3.82 17.79 14.80
C CYS A 545 -2.53 17.50 14.04
N LYS A 546 -2.38 16.27 13.57
CA LYS A 546 -1.22 15.89 12.77
C LYS A 546 -1.60 15.06 11.55
N TRP A 547 -1.47 15.69 10.38
CA TRP A 547 -1.41 14.95 9.13
C TRP A 547 -0.10 14.15 9.07
N CYS A 548 -0.24 12.84 8.85
CA CYS A 548 0.84 11.86 8.77
C CYS A 548 0.60 10.91 7.59
N GLY A 549 1.63 10.69 6.78
CA GLY A 549 1.73 9.50 5.93
C GLY A 549 2.13 8.27 6.76
N GLN A 550 1.98 7.09 6.17
CA GLN A 550 2.40 5.84 6.80
C GLN A 550 3.93 5.72 6.80
N ALA A 551 4.52 5.49 7.97
CA ALA A 551 5.92 5.10 8.08
C ALA A 551 6.01 3.56 7.98
N ARG A 552 6.80 3.07 7.02
CA ARG A 552 6.91 1.64 6.70
C ARG A 552 8.23 1.03 7.17
N THR A 553 9.24 1.87 7.34
CA THR A 553 10.60 1.44 7.70
C THR A 553 11.02 2.03 9.03
N ALA A 554 11.98 1.40 9.71
CA ALA A 554 12.59 1.92 10.95
C ALA A 554 13.11 3.36 10.78
N ARG A 555 13.63 3.70 9.59
CA ARG A 555 14.12 5.04 9.27
C ARG A 555 12.99 6.06 9.14
N GLU A 556 11.91 5.72 8.43
CA GLU A 556 10.73 6.58 8.30
C GLU A 556 10.07 6.82 9.67
N VAL A 557 9.97 5.77 10.49
CA VAL A 557 9.47 5.88 11.86
C VAL A 557 10.31 6.85 12.68
N MET A 558 11.63 6.83 12.51
CA MET A 558 12.53 7.72 13.24
C MET A 558 12.52 9.15 12.74
N ASN A 559 12.44 9.36 11.43
CA ASN A 559 12.23 10.70 10.87
C ASN A 559 10.94 11.30 11.43
N TRP A 560 9.89 10.49 11.58
CA TRP A 560 8.66 10.89 12.25
C TRP A 560 8.89 11.21 13.74
N MET A 561 9.54 10.31 14.49
CA MET A 561 9.76 10.46 15.94
C MET A 561 10.69 11.61 16.30
N GLN A 562 11.57 12.08 15.40
CA GLN A 562 12.51 13.18 15.67
C GLN A 562 11.82 14.46 16.17
N GLY A 563 10.56 14.69 15.77
CA GLY A 563 9.76 15.84 16.20
C GLY A 563 8.91 15.63 17.46
N PHE A 564 8.95 14.44 18.08
CA PHE A 564 7.99 14.00 19.11
C PHE A 564 8.65 13.23 20.26
N HIS A 565 9.80 13.67 20.77
CA HIS A 565 10.43 13.13 21.97
C HIS A 565 9.87 13.71 23.28
N GLY A 566 9.09 14.81 23.20
CA GLY A 566 8.46 15.46 24.34
C GLY A 566 9.43 16.27 25.19
N LYS A 567 10.59 16.64 24.64
CA LYS A 567 11.63 17.43 25.33
C LYS A 567 12.36 18.34 24.35
N GLY A 568 12.96 19.42 24.87
CA GLY A 568 13.91 20.23 24.12
C GLY A 568 13.26 21.16 23.08
N GLY A 569 11.99 21.51 23.26
CA GLY A 569 11.25 22.39 22.36
C GLY A 569 10.78 21.72 21.08
N ASP A 570 10.60 20.39 21.08
CA ASP A 570 9.95 19.69 19.97
C ASP A 570 8.42 19.87 19.98
N LYS A 571 7.73 19.33 18.96
CA LYS A 571 6.29 19.54 18.78
C LYS A 571 5.49 18.96 19.96
N LEU A 572 5.90 17.80 20.45
CA LEU A 572 5.27 17.15 21.60
C LEU A 572 5.50 17.94 22.89
N ASP A 573 6.72 18.45 23.13
CA ASP A 573 7.07 19.29 24.29
C ASP A 573 6.20 20.55 24.31
N HIS A 574 6.04 21.21 23.17
CA HIS A 574 5.15 22.37 23.07
C HIS A 574 3.70 22.04 23.40
N HIS A 575 3.16 20.93 22.87
CA HIS A 575 1.81 20.50 23.20
C HIS A 575 1.66 20.19 24.70
N LEU A 576 2.60 19.42 25.28
CA LEU A 576 2.62 19.09 26.71
C LEU A 576 2.65 20.36 27.58
N GLN A 577 3.50 21.34 27.23
CA GLN A 577 3.57 22.62 27.94
C GLN A 577 2.24 23.37 27.89
N ARG A 578 1.53 23.36 26.75
CA ARG A 578 0.20 23.98 26.62
C ARG A 578 -0.82 23.29 27.52
N VAL A 579 -0.86 21.95 27.50
CA VAL A 579 -1.74 21.13 28.34
C VAL A 579 -1.47 21.35 29.83
N THR A 580 -0.21 21.27 30.25
CA THR A 580 0.20 21.53 31.65
C THR A 580 -0.16 22.94 32.08
N TRP A 581 0.06 23.93 31.22
CA TRP A 581 -0.27 25.32 31.54
C TRP A 581 -1.78 25.50 31.78
N ILE A 582 -2.64 24.92 30.93
CA ILE A 582 -4.10 24.97 31.12
C ILE A 582 -4.49 24.28 32.43
N LYS A 583 -3.98 23.06 32.69
CA LYS A 583 -4.23 22.30 33.93
C LYS A 583 -3.89 23.12 35.18
N ASN A 584 -2.83 23.92 35.13
CA ASN A 584 -2.40 24.77 36.25
C ASN A 584 -3.15 26.11 36.34
N ASN A 585 -3.99 26.46 35.36
CA ASN A 585 -4.65 27.77 35.25
C ASN A 585 -6.15 27.64 34.87
N LEU A 586 -6.85 26.65 35.43
CA LEU A 586 -8.25 26.34 35.06
C LEU A 586 -9.21 27.52 35.24
N GLU A 587 -9.22 28.17 36.42
CA GLU A 587 -10.10 29.31 36.70
C GLU A 587 -9.86 30.47 35.73
N LYS A 588 -8.59 30.76 35.47
CA LYS A 588 -8.18 31.81 34.54
C LYS A 588 -8.64 31.48 33.13
N SER A 589 -8.42 30.24 32.67
CA SER A 589 -8.80 29.78 31.34
C SER A 589 -10.33 29.80 31.16
N ALA A 590 -11.08 29.28 32.14
CA ALA A 590 -12.55 29.29 32.16
C ALA A 590 -13.11 30.71 32.09
N LYS A 591 -12.56 31.63 32.90
CA LYS A 591 -12.95 33.04 32.87
C LYS A 591 -12.68 33.71 31.53
N GLN A 592 -11.50 33.49 30.95
CA GLN A 592 -11.13 34.13 29.67
C GLN A 592 -11.96 33.61 28.49
N LEU A 593 -12.39 32.36 28.54
CA LEU A 593 -13.21 31.74 27.50
C LEU A 593 -14.72 31.86 27.76
N SER A 594 -15.14 32.43 28.89
CA SER A 594 -16.54 32.45 29.34
C SER A 594 -17.17 31.05 29.39
N LEU A 595 -16.40 30.07 29.88
CA LEU A 595 -16.81 28.67 30.02
C LEU A 595 -16.92 28.27 31.49
N ALA A 596 -17.64 27.18 31.75
CA ALA A 596 -17.65 26.55 33.07
C ALA A 596 -16.26 25.97 33.40
N LEU A 597 -15.93 25.92 34.69
CA LEU A 597 -14.73 25.25 35.18
C LEU A 597 -14.75 23.77 34.75
N PRO A 598 -13.70 23.26 34.09
CA PRO A 598 -13.64 21.87 33.70
C PRO A 598 -13.49 20.95 34.91
N THR A 599 -14.14 19.80 34.85
CA THR A 599 -13.93 18.68 35.78
C THR A 599 -12.65 17.93 35.45
N ARG A 600 -12.25 17.91 34.16
CA ARG A 600 -11.07 17.21 33.66
C ARG A 600 -10.53 17.90 32.40
N VAL A 601 -9.20 17.98 32.30
CA VAL A 601 -8.49 18.43 31.08
C VAL A 601 -7.62 17.28 30.57
N ILE A 602 -7.79 16.92 29.30
CA ILE A 602 -7.00 15.90 28.61
C ILE A 602 -6.28 16.51 27.41
N GLY A 603 -5.03 16.10 27.19
CA GLY A 603 -4.28 16.40 25.98
C GLY A 603 -4.42 15.25 24.99
N GLN A 604 -4.62 15.56 23.72
CA GLN A 604 -4.88 14.59 22.69
C GLN A 604 -4.17 14.98 21.39
N ILE A 605 -3.36 14.07 20.86
CA ILE A 605 -2.89 14.15 19.48
C ILE A 605 -3.85 13.33 18.63
N VAL A 606 -4.34 13.94 17.56
CA VAL A 606 -5.21 13.29 16.58
C VAL A 606 -4.47 13.26 15.25
N SER A 607 -4.39 12.09 14.62
CA SER A 607 -3.68 11.90 13.36
C SER A 607 -4.52 11.20 12.29
N THR A 608 -4.15 11.40 11.02
CA THR A 608 -4.82 10.75 9.87
C THR A 608 -4.63 9.23 9.85
N GLN A 609 -3.50 8.76 10.37
CA GLN A 609 -3.07 7.36 10.38
C GLN A 609 -2.51 7.01 11.77
N PRO A 610 -2.38 5.72 12.12
CA PRO A 610 -1.61 5.32 13.30
C PRO A 610 -0.23 5.97 13.28
N VAL A 611 0.26 6.38 14.45
CA VAL A 611 1.59 7.00 14.59
C VAL A 611 2.48 6.17 15.49
N PRO A 612 3.80 6.09 15.23
CA PRO A 612 4.73 5.32 16.06
C PRO A 612 4.71 5.72 17.53
N LEU A 613 4.42 6.98 17.83
CA LEU A 613 4.33 7.51 19.19
C LEU A 613 3.40 6.69 20.08
N ALA A 614 2.26 6.24 19.55
CA ALA A 614 1.25 5.47 20.29
C ALA A 614 1.80 4.16 20.86
N PHE A 615 2.89 3.66 20.29
CA PHE A 615 3.49 2.37 20.61
C PHE A 615 4.84 2.51 21.32
N ALA A 616 5.37 3.73 21.43
CA ALA A 616 6.62 4.01 22.11
C ALA A 616 6.42 4.01 23.64
N GLN A 617 7.29 3.31 24.38
CA GLN A 617 7.26 3.29 25.86
C GLN A 617 7.67 4.62 26.51
N THR A 618 8.02 5.63 25.71
CA THR A 618 8.62 6.89 26.16
C THR A 618 7.65 8.07 26.20
N VAL A 619 6.39 7.89 25.81
CA VAL A 619 5.39 8.96 25.83
C VAL A 619 4.90 9.23 27.25
N PRO A 620 4.82 10.51 27.69
CA PRO A 620 4.18 10.85 28.94
C PRO A 620 2.73 10.34 28.99
N ALA A 621 2.35 9.67 30.08
CA ALA A 621 1.04 9.05 30.25
C ALA A 621 -0.17 10.02 30.21
N ASP A 622 0.08 11.33 30.13
CA ASP A 622 -0.92 12.38 30.23
C ASP A 622 -1.36 12.98 28.88
N VAL A 623 -0.84 12.49 27.76
CA VAL A 623 -1.29 12.79 26.39
C VAL A 623 -1.59 11.50 25.63
N GLY A 624 -2.81 11.39 25.10
CA GLY A 624 -3.21 10.29 24.24
C GLY A 624 -2.88 10.57 22.77
N THR A 625 -2.80 9.50 21.97
CA THR A 625 -2.74 9.56 20.49
C THR A 625 -3.91 8.76 19.92
N LEU A 626 -4.68 9.33 19.00
CA LEU A 626 -5.82 8.68 18.35
C LEU A 626 -5.74 8.89 16.84
N THR A 627 -6.10 7.88 16.06
CA THR A 627 -6.43 8.10 14.65
C THR A 627 -7.73 8.90 14.53
N LYS A 628 -8.02 9.45 13.35
CA LYS A 628 -9.30 10.11 13.05
C LYS A 628 -10.51 9.24 13.43
N ARG A 629 -10.49 7.95 13.08
CA ARG A 629 -11.58 7.00 13.42
C ARG A 629 -11.71 6.85 14.94
N GLN A 630 -10.59 6.59 15.63
CA GLN A 630 -10.56 6.43 17.09
C GLN A 630 -10.96 7.71 17.83
N PHE A 631 -10.68 8.89 17.25
CA PHE A 631 -11.10 10.18 17.81
C PHE A 631 -12.62 10.33 17.84
N VAL A 632 -13.32 9.95 16.76
CA VAL A 632 -14.78 9.96 16.72
C VAL A 632 -15.39 9.04 17.78
N GLU A 633 -14.84 7.83 17.92
CA GLU A 633 -15.26 6.89 18.97
C GLU A 633 -15.03 7.45 20.38
N ALA A 634 -13.85 8.03 20.61
CA ALA A 634 -13.49 8.63 21.90
C ALA A 634 -14.41 9.80 22.27
N LEU A 635 -14.80 10.63 21.30
CA LEU A 635 -15.77 11.71 21.52
C LEU A 635 -17.11 11.16 22.02
N CYS A 636 -17.62 10.09 21.40
CA CYS A 636 -18.87 9.42 21.76
C CYS A 636 -18.82 8.75 23.14
N ILE A 637 -17.71 8.11 23.48
CA ILE A 637 -17.50 7.48 24.78
C ILE A 637 -17.42 8.56 25.87
N LEU A 638 -16.64 9.62 25.65
CA LEU A 638 -16.44 10.69 26.63
C LEU A 638 -17.66 11.59 26.83
N SER A 639 -18.55 11.68 25.83
CA SER A 639 -19.84 12.35 25.96
C SER A 639 -20.92 11.48 26.62
N GLY A 640 -20.69 10.17 26.74
CA GLY A 640 -21.66 9.21 27.27
C GLY A 640 -22.77 8.84 26.28
N THR A 641 -22.54 9.04 24.98
CA THR A 641 -23.51 8.76 23.90
C THR A 641 -23.53 7.29 23.50
N VAL A 642 -22.45 6.55 23.78
CA VAL A 642 -22.36 5.09 23.57
C VAL A 642 -22.24 4.41 24.94
N ARG A 643 -23.07 3.38 25.18
CA ARG A 643 -23.00 2.48 26.34
C ARG A 643 -22.45 1.13 25.94
#